data_AF-A0A1Q9CHP8-F1
#
_entry.id   AF-A0A1Q9CHP8-F1
#
_cell.length_a   1.000
_cell.length_b   1.000
_cell.length_c   1.000
_cell.angle_alpha   90.00
_cell.angle_beta   90.00
_cell.angle_gamma   90.00
#
_symmetry.space_group_name_H-M   'P 1'
#
loop_
_entity.id
_entity.type
_entity.pdbx_description
1 polymer ?
#
loop_
_entity_poly.entity_id
_entity_poly.type
_entity_poly.pdbx_seq_one_letter_code
_entity_poly.pdbx_strand_id
1 'polypeptide(L)'
;MMRTVTAMMVIVDASMSAANTVVEHGGRVVLLDKSSFCGGNSTKATSGINGAGTKTQKAKGIPDTAEIFTQDTLKGGAKKPELAKLLCVNSAADVDWLVDKFNLDLSLVARLGGHSQPRTHRGKERFPGMTITYALIQMLEKVAEKTDLARIITKAKVFQLVTDKNACVGCIYADASVESLTQRAQLALGTGKGRLLNAAGEVLDRAATIHEARLQSGDVLTLHVKQVQLAATGAKTEEDHDVDGLDVYWAAFAALLGDGSVVTWGRPESGGDSSAVQQQLKDVQQIQASSFAFAAILSDGFVVTWGEHDYGGDSSGVQRQLKNVQQIQACYGAFAAILHDGSVVTWGDRDVGGDSSAVQHQLKHVQQIQASNDGAFAAILRDGSVVTWGDRECGGDSGAVQEQLKDVQQIQASNFAFAAIRSDGSVVTWGHPDHGGDSRAVQQQLRNVQKIQASNRAFAAVLRDGSVVAWGDPVFGGDCSGVQQHLLHVQHIQASCGAFAAVLGDGSVVTWGDSWYGGSSSAVQVQLNDVQQIQAASCAFAAIKGDGSVVTWGDPGDGGDSSAVQEQLKDVQQIQSSNFAFAAILGDGSVVSWGDSGFGGDSTAIQQQLINVQRIQASSGALAAILNDGSVLSWGDPEGGGDSRDVQDNWA
;
A
#
# COMPACT_ATOMS: atom_id res chain seq x y z
N MET A 1 -6.66 -24.02 7.08
CA MET A 1 -5.31 -24.41 7.57
C MET A 1 -5.28 -25.49 8.64
N MET A 2 -6.36 -26.24 8.91
CA MET A 2 -6.19 -27.52 9.57
C MET A 2 -5.43 -28.37 8.56
N ARG A 3 -4.12 -28.43 8.71
CA ARG A 3 -3.27 -29.19 7.80
C ARG A 3 -3.49 -30.65 8.14
N THR A 4 -4.10 -31.41 7.24
CA THR A 4 -3.93 -32.86 7.24
C THR A 4 -2.55 -33.12 6.66
N VAL A 5 -1.58 -33.39 7.53
CA VAL A 5 -0.30 -33.95 7.07
C VAL A 5 -0.53 -35.44 6.84
N THR A 6 -0.67 -35.86 5.59
CA THR A 6 -0.41 -37.25 5.20
C THR A 6 1.09 -37.43 5.06
N ALA A 7 1.74 -37.74 6.17
CA ALA A 7 3.09 -38.29 6.18
C ALA A 7 2.97 -39.75 6.62
N MET A 8 3.91 -40.60 6.17
CA MET A 8 4.00 -41.97 6.70
C MET A 8 4.15 -41.99 8.24
N MET A 9 4.60 -40.90 8.87
CA MET A 9 4.62 -40.77 10.33
C MET A 9 4.58 -39.29 10.77
N VAL A 10 3.64 -38.94 11.64
CA VAL A 10 3.59 -37.65 12.35
C VAL A 10 4.06 -37.86 13.78
N ILE A 11 5.01 -37.03 14.23
CA ILE A 11 5.63 -37.16 15.54
C ILE A 11 5.36 -35.90 16.36
N VAL A 12 4.83 -36.09 17.58
CA VAL A 12 4.42 -35.03 18.51
C VAL A 12 5.23 -35.15 19.80
N ASP A 13 5.84 -34.05 20.24
CA ASP A 13 6.61 -33.85 21.48
C ASP A 13 7.77 -34.88 21.72
N ALA A 14 8.99 -34.34 21.88
CA ALA A 14 10.20 -35.01 22.39
C ALA A 14 10.74 -36.26 21.65
N SER A 15 10.23 -36.61 20.48
CA SER A 15 10.61 -37.83 19.76
C SER A 15 11.57 -37.58 18.59
N MET A 16 12.59 -36.74 18.83
CA MET A 16 13.66 -36.46 17.85
C MET A 16 14.40 -37.72 17.42
N SER A 17 14.54 -38.69 18.33
CA SER A 17 15.13 -40.00 18.02
C SER A 17 14.32 -40.74 16.96
N ALA A 18 13.00 -40.83 17.14
CA ALA A 18 12.11 -41.47 16.17
C ALA A 18 12.14 -40.76 14.80
N ALA A 19 12.17 -39.42 14.77
CA ALA A 19 12.29 -38.67 13.52
C ALA A 19 13.61 -38.99 12.78
N ASN A 20 14.73 -39.01 13.50
CA ASN A 20 16.02 -39.38 12.91
C ASN A 20 16.03 -40.84 12.45
N THR A 21 15.46 -41.78 13.22
CA THR A 21 15.38 -43.20 12.80
C THR A 21 14.56 -43.37 11.52
N VAL A 22 13.44 -42.67 11.36
CA VAL A 22 12.62 -42.70 10.13
C VAL A 22 13.45 -42.24 8.93
N VAL A 23 14.16 -41.13 9.07
CA VAL A 23 15.03 -40.58 8.03
C VAL A 23 16.18 -41.52 7.69
N GLU A 24 16.82 -42.14 8.69
CA GLU A 24 17.91 -43.11 8.47
C GLU A 24 17.47 -44.33 7.64
N HIS A 25 16.19 -44.70 7.71
CA HIS A 25 15.60 -45.78 6.93
C HIS A 25 14.97 -45.31 5.61
N GLY A 26 15.22 -44.06 5.19
CA GLY A 26 14.71 -43.47 3.95
C GLY A 26 13.23 -43.08 3.99
N GLY A 27 12.62 -43.06 5.17
CA GLY A 27 11.24 -42.62 5.37
C GLY A 27 11.11 -41.10 5.39
N ARG A 28 9.90 -40.61 5.17
CA ARG A 28 9.54 -39.18 5.24
C ARG A 28 8.88 -38.86 6.58
N VAL A 29 9.36 -37.81 7.25
CA VAL A 29 8.84 -37.39 8.56
C VAL A 29 8.47 -35.90 8.59
N VAL A 30 7.33 -35.61 9.24
CA VAL A 30 6.99 -34.25 9.66
C VAL A 30 6.95 -34.23 11.18
N LEU A 31 7.84 -33.45 11.77
CA LEU A 31 7.94 -33.21 13.20
C LEU A 31 7.15 -31.94 13.56
N LEU A 32 6.22 -32.07 14.50
CA LEU A 32 5.44 -30.96 15.04
C LEU A 32 5.75 -30.75 16.51
N ASP A 33 6.12 -29.52 16.90
CA ASP A 33 6.32 -29.13 18.30
C ASP A 33 5.51 -27.87 18.60
N LYS A 34 4.78 -27.87 19.72
CA LYS A 34 3.99 -26.70 20.15
C LYS A 34 4.86 -25.54 20.64
N SER A 35 6.12 -25.80 20.97
CA SER A 35 7.06 -24.83 21.51
C SER A 35 7.82 -24.15 20.37
N SER A 36 8.42 -22.99 20.62
CA SER A 36 9.31 -22.33 19.67
C SER A 36 10.65 -23.03 19.48
N PHE A 37 11.00 -23.96 20.39
CA PHE A 37 12.24 -24.73 20.37
C PHE A 37 11.96 -26.20 20.70
N CYS A 38 12.45 -27.11 19.86
CA CYS A 38 12.30 -28.56 20.02
C CYS A 38 13.19 -29.09 21.16
N GLY A 39 12.78 -30.17 21.84
CA GLY A 39 13.65 -30.91 22.78
C GLY A 39 13.02 -31.26 24.13
N GLY A 40 11.95 -30.56 24.50
CA GLY A 40 11.11 -30.89 25.66
C GLY A 40 11.89 -31.02 26.98
N ASN A 41 11.44 -31.95 27.84
CA ASN A 41 12.08 -32.17 29.14
C ASN A 41 13.50 -32.75 29.04
N SER A 42 13.83 -33.46 27.95
CA SER A 42 15.12 -34.09 27.75
C SER A 42 16.27 -33.09 27.67
N THR A 43 16.03 -31.89 27.13
CA THR A 43 17.01 -30.79 27.10
C THR A 43 17.41 -30.34 28.50
N LYS A 44 16.51 -30.49 29.49
CA LYS A 44 16.75 -30.10 30.90
C LYS A 44 17.45 -31.19 31.72
N ALA A 45 17.72 -32.37 31.16
CA ALA A 45 18.36 -33.46 31.88
C ALA A 45 19.85 -33.17 32.15
N THR A 46 20.24 -33.13 33.43
CA THR A 46 21.61 -32.76 33.85
C THR A 46 22.53 -33.96 34.10
N SER A 47 21.96 -35.16 34.19
CA SER A 47 22.68 -36.36 34.64
C SER A 47 23.34 -37.15 33.50
N GLY A 48 22.66 -37.30 32.37
CA GLY A 48 23.07 -38.18 31.26
C GLY A 48 21.97 -39.15 30.84
N ILE A 49 22.32 -40.10 29.97
CA ILE A 49 21.43 -41.18 29.49
C ILE A 49 21.85 -42.52 30.10
N ASN A 50 20.90 -43.37 30.49
CA ASN A 50 21.21 -44.67 31.08
C ASN A 50 21.33 -45.76 30.01
N GLY A 51 22.39 -46.56 30.06
CA GLY A 51 22.61 -47.71 29.17
C GLY A 51 23.39 -48.82 29.87
N ALA A 52 22.96 -50.08 29.67
CA ALA A 52 23.57 -51.24 30.31
C ALA A 52 24.08 -52.26 29.29
N GLY A 53 25.38 -52.59 29.34
CA GLY A 53 26.08 -53.44 28.39
C GLY A 53 26.71 -52.70 27.19
N THR A 54 26.86 -51.36 27.28
CA THR A 54 27.40 -50.51 26.19
C THR A 54 28.87 -50.79 25.88
N LYS A 55 29.33 -50.36 24.70
CA LYS A 55 30.77 -50.43 24.32
C LYS A 55 31.64 -49.72 25.36
N THR A 56 31.20 -48.56 25.86
CA THR A 56 31.93 -47.78 26.88
C THR A 56 32.01 -48.48 28.23
N GLN A 57 30.94 -49.14 28.69
CA GLN A 57 30.98 -49.93 29.93
C GLN A 57 31.95 -51.12 29.81
N LYS A 58 31.93 -51.82 28.67
CA LYS A 58 32.86 -52.92 28.38
C LYS A 58 34.32 -52.45 28.38
N ALA A 59 34.62 -51.31 27.73
CA ALA A 59 35.96 -50.73 27.71
C ALA A 59 36.47 -50.33 29.12
N LYS A 60 35.56 -50.05 30.04
CA LYS A 60 35.86 -49.70 31.45
C LYS A 60 35.79 -50.89 32.41
N GLY A 61 35.52 -52.10 31.92
CA GLY A 61 35.37 -53.30 32.74
C GLY A 61 34.19 -53.25 33.71
N ILE A 62 33.12 -52.50 33.40
CA ILE A 62 31.93 -52.40 34.25
C ILE A 62 30.99 -53.59 33.97
N PRO A 63 30.71 -54.47 34.95
CA PRO A 63 29.92 -55.69 34.75
C PRO A 63 28.41 -55.43 34.88
N ASP A 64 27.88 -54.49 34.09
CA ASP A 64 26.44 -54.19 34.05
C ASP A 64 25.73 -54.94 32.93
N THR A 65 24.47 -55.31 33.15
CA THR A 65 23.65 -56.02 32.16
C THR A 65 22.22 -55.46 32.12
N ALA A 66 21.50 -55.73 31.03
CA ALA A 66 20.10 -55.34 30.89
C ALA A 66 19.22 -55.94 32.00
N GLU A 67 19.53 -57.13 32.51
CA GLU A 67 18.83 -57.78 33.62
C GLU A 67 19.02 -57.01 34.92
N ILE A 68 20.26 -56.63 35.25
CA ILE A 68 20.57 -55.82 36.45
C ILE A 68 19.87 -54.45 36.32
N PHE A 69 19.91 -53.85 35.14
CA PHE A 69 19.23 -52.57 34.91
C PHE A 69 17.70 -52.69 35.01
N THR A 70 17.12 -53.78 34.52
CA THR A 70 15.68 -54.05 34.65
C THR A 70 15.30 -54.21 36.13
N GLN A 71 16.07 -54.97 36.90
CA GLN A 71 15.83 -55.14 38.34
C GLN A 71 15.88 -53.82 39.10
N ASP A 72 16.89 -52.98 38.85
CA ASP A 72 17.01 -51.66 39.46
C ASP A 72 15.83 -50.75 39.08
N THR A 73 15.40 -50.79 37.82
CA THR A 73 14.27 -49.99 37.31
C THR A 73 12.93 -50.41 37.92
N LEU A 74 12.70 -51.72 38.06
CA LEU A 74 11.51 -52.27 38.74
C LEU A 74 11.50 -51.91 40.22
N LYS A 75 12.64 -52.05 40.90
CA LYS A 75 12.81 -51.65 42.30
C LYS A 75 12.56 -50.16 42.50
N GLY A 76 12.90 -49.33 41.51
CA GLY A 76 12.61 -47.89 41.48
C GLY A 76 11.14 -47.52 41.30
N GLY A 77 10.23 -48.49 41.13
CA GLY A 77 8.78 -48.27 41.09
C GLY A 77 8.14 -48.25 39.70
N ALA A 78 8.80 -48.83 38.68
CA ALA A 78 8.22 -48.96 37.35
C ALA A 78 6.93 -49.80 37.36
N LYS A 79 5.80 -49.22 36.92
CA LYS A 79 4.46 -49.82 36.99
C LYS A 79 4.14 -50.79 35.84
N LYS A 80 5.00 -50.86 34.82
CA LYS A 80 4.82 -51.66 33.59
C LYS A 80 6.09 -52.46 33.29
N PRO A 81 6.21 -53.68 33.85
CA PRO A 81 7.44 -54.47 33.77
C PRO A 81 7.90 -54.79 32.35
N GLU A 82 6.96 -55.01 31.44
CA GLU A 82 7.20 -55.28 30.02
C GLU A 82 7.88 -54.09 29.32
N LEU A 83 7.44 -52.86 29.61
CA LEU A 83 8.05 -51.64 29.05
C LEU A 83 9.41 -51.34 29.71
N ALA A 84 9.54 -51.59 31.02
CA ALA A 84 10.81 -51.44 31.73
C ALA A 84 11.87 -52.38 31.14
N LYS A 85 11.50 -53.63 30.89
CA LYS A 85 12.40 -54.61 30.24
C LYS A 85 12.79 -54.16 28.84
N LEU A 86 11.84 -53.72 28.03
CA LEU A 86 12.13 -53.25 26.66
C LEU A 86 13.10 -52.07 26.64
N LEU A 87 12.88 -51.08 27.52
CA LEU A 87 13.77 -49.93 27.71
C LEU A 87 15.19 -50.39 28.07
N CYS A 88 15.33 -51.25 29.08
CA CYS A 88 16.64 -51.68 29.57
C CYS A 88 17.39 -52.55 28.56
N VAL A 89 16.70 -53.43 27.84
CA VAL A 89 17.32 -54.32 26.83
C VAL A 89 17.88 -53.53 25.65
N ASN A 90 17.15 -52.52 25.17
CA ASN A 90 17.58 -51.71 24.03
C ASN A 90 18.59 -50.61 24.40
N SER A 91 18.69 -50.26 25.68
CA SER A 91 19.46 -49.11 26.17
C SER A 91 20.93 -49.09 25.73
N ALA A 92 21.59 -50.24 25.58
CA ALA A 92 22.96 -50.28 25.08
C ALA A 92 23.07 -49.84 23.63
N ALA A 93 22.19 -50.36 22.77
CA ALA A 93 22.16 -50.03 21.36
C ALA A 93 21.80 -48.55 21.15
N ASP A 94 20.89 -48.01 21.97
CA ASP A 94 20.50 -46.60 21.90
C ASP A 94 21.67 -45.66 22.25
N VAL A 95 22.43 -45.98 23.30
CA VAL A 95 23.62 -45.19 23.69
C VAL A 95 24.71 -45.31 22.63
N ASP A 96 24.98 -46.51 22.13
CA ASP A 96 26.00 -46.72 21.09
C ASP A 96 25.59 -46.03 19.78
N TRP A 97 24.30 -46.01 19.43
CA TRP A 97 23.75 -45.27 18.28
C TRP A 97 23.98 -43.76 18.40
N LEU A 98 23.75 -43.18 19.59
CA LEU A 98 24.04 -41.76 19.85
C LEU A 98 25.53 -41.42 19.64
N VAL A 99 26.44 -42.29 20.10
CA VAL A 99 27.88 -42.12 19.89
C VAL A 99 28.22 -42.23 18.40
N ASP A 100 27.80 -43.32 17.75
CA ASP A 100 28.24 -43.68 16.41
C ASP A 100 27.63 -42.78 15.32
N LYS A 101 26.36 -42.37 15.46
CA LYS A 101 25.62 -41.60 14.43
C LYS A 101 25.67 -40.10 14.61
N PHE A 102 25.74 -39.62 15.85
CA PHE A 102 25.72 -38.19 16.16
C PHE A 102 27.05 -37.67 16.68
N ASN A 103 28.08 -38.54 16.72
CA ASN A 103 29.42 -38.21 17.20
C ASN A 103 29.40 -37.60 18.63
N LEU A 104 28.53 -38.13 19.49
CA LEU A 104 28.35 -37.65 20.86
C LEU A 104 29.41 -38.25 21.79
N ASP A 105 30.07 -37.41 22.60
CA ASP A 105 30.90 -37.88 23.71
C ASP A 105 30.01 -38.39 24.85
N LEU A 106 29.93 -39.71 24.99
CA LEU A 106 29.26 -40.40 26.09
C LEU A 106 30.23 -41.29 26.89
N SER A 107 31.50 -40.88 26.91
CA SER A 107 32.60 -41.68 27.46
C SER A 107 32.63 -41.75 28.99
N LEU A 108 32.05 -40.78 29.70
CA LEU A 108 31.98 -40.81 31.17
C LEU A 108 30.77 -41.63 31.62
N VAL A 109 30.98 -42.50 32.61
CA VAL A 109 29.93 -43.39 33.14
C VAL A 109 29.87 -43.21 34.64
N ALA A 110 28.72 -42.79 35.16
CA ALA A 110 28.48 -42.56 36.58
C ALA A 110 27.48 -43.56 37.14
N ARG A 111 27.61 -43.86 38.43
CA ARG A 111 26.59 -44.57 39.21
C ARG A 111 25.74 -43.55 39.94
N LEU A 112 24.47 -43.46 39.58
CA LEU A 112 23.50 -42.60 40.25
C LEU A 112 22.64 -43.39 41.24
N GLY A 113 21.88 -42.66 42.06
CA GLY A 113 21.01 -43.23 43.08
C GLY A 113 20.05 -44.27 42.51
N GLY A 114 19.93 -45.40 43.19
CA GLY A 114 19.07 -46.52 42.76
C GLY A 114 19.71 -47.48 41.75
N HIS A 115 20.91 -47.19 41.21
CA HIS A 115 21.61 -48.12 40.32
C HIS A 115 22.54 -49.05 41.10
N SER A 116 22.53 -50.33 40.75
CA SER A 116 23.47 -51.33 41.27
C SER A 116 24.84 -51.23 40.59
N GLN A 117 24.90 -50.71 39.36
CA GLN A 117 26.13 -50.53 38.58
C GLN A 117 26.23 -49.11 37.97
N PRO A 118 27.43 -48.60 37.65
CA PRO A 118 27.59 -47.37 36.88
C PRO A 118 27.04 -47.52 35.46
N ARG A 119 26.04 -46.73 35.10
CA ARG A 119 25.34 -46.84 33.79
C ARG A 119 24.81 -45.54 33.22
N THR A 120 25.04 -44.42 33.90
CA THR A 120 24.64 -43.10 33.38
C THR A 120 25.77 -42.54 32.53
N HIS A 121 25.58 -42.58 31.22
CA HIS A 121 26.48 -42.09 30.19
C HIS A 121 26.36 -40.59 29.99
N ARG A 122 27.49 -39.90 29.94
CA ARG A 122 27.58 -38.45 29.72
C ARG A 122 28.93 -38.05 29.11
N GLY A 123 28.97 -36.86 28.51
CA GLY A 123 30.21 -36.24 28.06
C GLY A 123 30.84 -35.35 29.13
N LYS A 124 31.96 -34.72 28.74
CA LYS A 124 32.65 -33.71 29.56
C LYS A 124 31.84 -32.41 29.75
N GLU A 125 30.83 -32.19 28.92
CA GLU A 125 29.99 -31.01 28.93
C GLU A 125 29.11 -30.88 30.20
N ARG A 126 28.79 -29.63 30.53
CA ARG A 126 28.05 -29.27 31.77
C ARG A 126 26.58 -29.72 31.75
N PHE A 127 25.96 -29.83 30.57
CA PHE A 127 24.53 -30.15 30.41
C PHE A 127 24.30 -31.28 29.39
N PRO A 128 24.50 -32.56 29.79
CA PRO A 128 24.43 -33.70 28.87
C PRO A 128 23.12 -33.83 28.09
N GLY A 129 21.97 -33.54 28.72
CA GLY A 129 20.66 -33.60 28.07
C GLY A 129 20.53 -32.59 26.92
N MET A 130 20.98 -31.35 27.14
CA MET A 130 21.01 -30.32 26.10
C MET A 130 21.88 -30.77 24.93
N THR A 131 23.10 -31.24 25.20
CA THR A 131 24.05 -31.70 24.17
C THR A 131 23.45 -32.81 23.30
N ILE A 132 22.84 -33.82 23.92
CA ILE A 132 22.19 -34.92 23.18
C ILE A 132 21.02 -34.40 22.34
N THR A 133 20.11 -33.61 22.94
CA THR A 133 18.95 -33.10 22.20
C THR A 133 19.33 -32.19 21.04
N TYR A 134 20.35 -31.35 21.21
CA TYR A 134 20.81 -30.43 20.18
C TYR A 134 21.44 -31.17 19.00
N ALA A 135 22.23 -32.21 19.25
CA ALA A 135 22.79 -33.04 18.17
C ALA A 135 21.69 -33.72 17.32
N LEU A 136 20.63 -34.22 17.97
CA LEU A 136 19.48 -34.80 17.27
C LEU A 136 18.69 -33.76 16.45
N ILE A 137 18.61 -32.52 16.93
CA ILE A 137 17.96 -31.40 16.22
C ILE A 137 18.77 -31.00 15.00
N GLN A 138 20.06 -30.73 15.16
CA GLN A 138 20.94 -30.29 14.08
C GLN A 138 21.00 -31.28 12.91
N MET A 139 20.99 -32.59 13.19
CA MET A 139 20.98 -33.60 12.13
C MET A 139 19.68 -33.54 11.32
N LEU A 140 18.53 -33.44 11.99
CA LEU A 140 17.23 -33.39 11.33
C LEU A 140 17.04 -32.09 10.55
N GLU A 141 17.53 -30.96 11.08
CA GLU A 141 17.56 -29.67 10.38
C GLU A 141 18.41 -29.75 9.10
N LYS A 142 19.62 -30.31 9.17
CA LYS A 142 20.49 -30.51 7.99
C LYS A 142 19.84 -31.37 6.91
N VAL A 143 19.02 -32.35 7.29
CA VAL A 143 18.25 -33.18 6.33
C VAL A 143 17.12 -32.37 5.72
N ALA A 144 16.38 -31.61 6.53
CA ALA A 144 15.26 -30.77 6.09
C ALA A 144 15.70 -29.62 5.16
N GLU A 145 16.92 -29.10 5.32
CA GLU A 145 17.50 -28.07 4.45
C GLU A 145 17.87 -28.61 3.06
N LYS A 146 18.19 -29.90 2.95
CA LYS A 146 18.77 -30.49 1.74
C LYS A 146 17.82 -31.41 0.97
N THR A 147 16.78 -31.91 1.63
CA THR A 147 15.91 -32.97 1.10
C THR A 147 14.47 -32.79 1.56
N ASP A 148 13.53 -33.49 0.90
CA ASP A 148 12.12 -33.57 1.30
C ASP A 148 11.82 -34.69 2.30
N LEU A 149 12.86 -35.35 2.85
CA LEU A 149 12.72 -36.47 3.79
C LEU A 149 12.33 -36.01 5.20
N ALA A 150 12.62 -34.76 5.57
CA ALA A 150 12.30 -34.22 6.88
C ALA A 150 11.69 -32.82 6.77
N ARG A 151 10.71 -32.54 7.64
CA ARG A 151 10.18 -31.19 7.85
C ARG A 151 9.93 -30.95 9.33
N ILE A 152 10.36 -29.81 9.85
CA ILE A 152 10.16 -29.40 11.24
C ILE A 152 9.21 -28.21 11.26
N ILE A 153 8.18 -28.26 12.13
CA ILE A 153 7.22 -27.17 12.31
C ILE A 153 7.06 -26.93 13.82
N THR A 154 7.54 -25.78 14.27
CA THR A 154 7.44 -25.31 15.66
C THR A 154 6.21 -24.42 15.84
N LYS A 155 5.81 -24.14 17.09
CA LYS A 155 4.54 -23.45 17.43
C LYS A 155 3.27 -24.16 16.93
N ALA A 156 3.39 -25.44 16.55
CA ALA A 156 2.32 -26.27 16.01
C ALA A 156 1.58 -27.03 17.12
N LYS A 157 0.41 -26.54 17.55
CA LYS A 157 -0.40 -27.24 18.57
C LYS A 157 -1.32 -28.28 17.92
N VAL A 158 -0.97 -29.56 18.06
CA VAL A 158 -1.81 -30.69 17.58
C VAL A 158 -3.10 -30.80 18.40
N PHE A 159 -4.25 -30.89 17.73
CA PHE A 159 -5.56 -31.05 18.36
C PHE A 159 -6.20 -32.41 18.15
N GLN A 160 -5.96 -33.03 16.99
CA GLN A 160 -6.61 -34.27 16.62
C GLN A 160 -5.68 -35.15 15.79
N LEU A 161 -5.68 -36.45 16.04
CA LEU A 161 -5.03 -37.44 15.18
C LEU A 161 -6.02 -37.88 14.08
N VAL A 162 -5.53 -38.04 12.86
CA VAL A 162 -6.30 -38.54 11.71
C VAL A 162 -6.00 -40.03 11.57
N THR A 163 -7.03 -40.85 11.56
CA THR A 163 -6.90 -42.31 11.48
C THR A 163 -7.65 -42.89 10.28
N ASP A 164 -7.04 -43.82 9.55
CA ASP A 164 -7.70 -44.66 8.54
C ASP A 164 -7.52 -46.14 8.90
N LYS A 165 -8.62 -46.92 8.90
CA LYS A 165 -8.63 -48.39 9.07
C LYS A 165 -7.65 -48.94 10.14
N ASN A 166 -7.60 -48.28 11.31
CA ASN A 166 -6.74 -48.56 12.47
C ASN A 166 -5.28 -48.05 12.42
N ALA A 167 -4.88 -47.27 11.43
CA ALA A 167 -3.58 -46.61 11.38
C ALA A 167 -3.73 -45.09 11.57
N CYS A 168 -2.85 -44.47 12.35
CA CYS A 168 -2.70 -43.01 12.37
C CYS A 168 -2.04 -42.59 11.06
N VAL A 169 -2.76 -41.86 10.21
CA VAL A 169 -2.32 -41.41 8.88
C VAL A 169 -2.01 -39.91 8.84
N GLY A 170 -2.20 -39.21 9.96
CA GLY A 170 -1.90 -37.79 10.07
C GLY A 170 -2.34 -37.16 11.38
N CYS A 171 -2.27 -35.84 11.46
CA CYS A 171 -2.89 -35.06 12.53
C CYS A 171 -3.38 -33.72 12.00
N ILE A 172 -4.24 -33.07 12.77
CA ILE A 172 -4.70 -31.70 12.63
C ILE A 172 -4.03 -30.88 13.73
N TYR A 173 -3.40 -29.78 13.36
CA TYR A 173 -2.75 -28.87 14.30
C TYR A 173 -3.09 -27.40 14.00
N ALA A 174 -3.22 -26.58 15.06
CA ALA A 174 -3.25 -25.12 14.94
C ALA A 174 -1.87 -24.67 14.52
N ASP A 175 -1.76 -24.20 13.28
CA ASP A 175 -0.66 -23.32 12.91
C ASP A 175 -0.91 -22.56 11.60
N ALA A 176 -2.15 -22.15 11.39
CA ALA A 176 -2.38 -21.13 10.40
C ALA A 176 -3.47 -20.19 10.93
N SER A 177 -3.09 -18.93 11.14
CA SER A 177 -4.02 -17.81 11.12
C SER A 177 -4.57 -17.65 9.70
N VAL A 178 -5.70 -16.97 9.58
CA VAL A 178 -6.15 -16.48 8.28
C VAL A 178 -5.06 -15.63 7.61
N GLU A 179 -4.27 -14.88 8.38
CA GLU A 179 -3.09 -14.15 7.89
C GLU A 179 -2.10 -15.06 7.13
N SER A 180 -1.68 -16.16 7.75
CA SER A 180 -0.74 -17.10 7.11
C SER A 180 -1.33 -17.83 5.90
N LEU A 181 -2.66 -17.93 5.80
CA LEU A 181 -3.34 -18.41 4.60
C LEU A 181 -3.29 -17.34 3.50
N THR A 182 -3.52 -16.08 3.87
CA THR A 182 -3.54 -14.93 2.98
C THR A 182 -2.17 -14.75 2.33
N GLN A 183 -1.10 -14.73 3.13
CA GLN A 183 0.28 -14.64 2.63
C GLN A 183 0.65 -15.78 1.67
N ARG A 184 0.17 -16.99 1.92
CA ARG A 184 0.39 -18.13 1.00
C ARG A 184 -0.41 -18.00 -0.28
N ALA A 185 -1.63 -17.49 -0.23
CA ALA A 185 -2.43 -17.23 -1.42
C ALA A 185 -1.79 -16.14 -2.27
N GLN A 186 -1.33 -15.04 -1.65
CA GLN A 186 -0.58 -13.96 -2.29
C GLN A 186 0.67 -14.48 -3.02
N LEU A 187 1.51 -15.25 -2.30
CA LEU A 187 2.71 -15.85 -2.88
C LEU A 187 2.39 -16.82 -4.03
N ALA A 188 1.36 -17.65 -3.89
CA ALA A 188 0.98 -18.63 -4.91
C ALA A 188 0.38 -17.97 -6.16
N LEU A 189 -0.27 -16.82 -6.01
CA LEU A 189 -0.89 -16.07 -7.10
C LEU A 189 0.01 -14.98 -7.68
N GLY A 190 1.16 -14.69 -7.05
CA GLY A 190 2.07 -13.62 -7.47
C GLY A 190 1.41 -12.24 -7.39
N THR A 191 0.64 -12.00 -6.34
CA THR A 191 -0.13 -10.76 -6.15
C THR A 191 0.15 -10.14 -4.78
N GLY A 192 0.00 -8.83 -4.67
CA GLY A 192 0.17 -8.08 -3.44
C GLY A 192 -0.95 -8.30 -2.43
N LYS A 193 -0.97 -7.45 -1.40
CA LYS A 193 -1.90 -7.57 -0.27
C LYS A 193 -3.37 -7.64 -0.69
N GLY A 194 -4.09 -8.59 -0.11
CA GLY A 194 -5.52 -8.79 -0.38
C GLY A 194 -6.28 -9.34 0.82
N ARG A 195 -7.60 -9.54 0.63
CA ARG A 195 -8.50 -10.10 1.65
C ARG A 195 -8.93 -11.50 1.25
N LEU A 196 -8.85 -12.45 2.19
CA LEU A 196 -9.46 -13.76 1.97
C LEU A 196 -10.95 -13.71 2.28
N LEU A 197 -11.74 -14.23 1.35
CA LEU A 197 -13.18 -14.41 1.47
C LEU A 197 -13.49 -15.91 1.50
N ASN A 198 -14.51 -16.28 2.28
CA ASN A 198 -15.08 -17.63 2.24
C ASN A 198 -15.98 -17.82 1.00
N ALA A 199 -16.51 -19.03 0.82
CA ALA A 199 -17.40 -19.36 -0.30
C ALA A 199 -18.72 -18.55 -0.33
N ALA A 200 -19.12 -17.95 0.79
CA ALA A 200 -20.28 -17.05 0.86
C ALA A 200 -19.93 -15.59 0.50
N GLY A 201 -18.65 -15.29 0.22
CA GLY A 201 -18.17 -13.93 -0.06
C GLY A 201 -17.90 -13.10 1.20
N GLU A 202 -17.91 -13.70 2.39
CA GLU A 202 -17.63 -13.00 3.64
C GLU A 202 -16.12 -12.87 3.86
N VAL A 203 -15.66 -11.68 4.22
CA VAL A 203 -14.25 -11.40 4.54
C VAL A 203 -13.87 -12.11 5.84
N LEU A 204 -12.74 -12.82 5.81
CA LEU A 204 -12.21 -13.54 6.96
C LEU A 204 -11.31 -12.62 7.80
N ASP A 205 -11.54 -12.60 9.11
CA ASP A 205 -10.66 -11.88 10.05
C ASP A 205 -9.25 -12.47 10.02
N ARG A 206 -8.27 -11.65 9.65
CA ARG A 206 -6.86 -12.01 9.51
C ARG A 206 -6.24 -12.50 10.81
N ALA A 207 -6.66 -11.91 11.94
CA ALA A 207 -6.18 -12.26 13.27
C ALA A 207 -6.76 -13.59 13.77
N ALA A 208 -7.91 -14.01 13.23
CA ALA A 208 -8.55 -15.25 13.61
C ALA A 208 -7.68 -16.45 13.21
N THR A 209 -7.69 -17.46 14.08
CA THR A 209 -7.24 -18.79 13.71
C THR A 209 -8.19 -19.38 12.67
N ILE A 210 -7.70 -20.30 11.86
CA ILE A 210 -8.55 -21.06 10.92
C ILE A 210 -9.74 -21.75 11.59
N HIS A 211 -9.58 -22.18 12.85
CA HIS A 211 -10.67 -22.79 13.60
C HIS A 211 -11.74 -21.76 13.96
N GLU A 212 -11.35 -20.57 14.45
CA GLU A 212 -12.27 -19.47 14.74
C GLU A 212 -12.99 -18.97 13.49
N ALA A 213 -12.27 -18.93 12.36
CA ALA A 213 -12.80 -18.64 11.03
C ALA A 213 -13.66 -19.79 10.44
N ARG A 214 -13.81 -20.91 11.17
CA ARG A 214 -14.61 -22.10 10.79
C ARG A 214 -14.23 -22.73 9.44
N LEU A 215 -12.98 -22.57 9.01
CA LEU A 215 -12.52 -23.10 7.73
C LEU A 215 -12.15 -24.57 7.81
N GLN A 216 -12.61 -25.35 6.83
CA GLN A 216 -12.39 -26.79 6.70
C GLN A 216 -11.54 -27.14 5.46
N SER A 217 -11.06 -28.38 5.41
CA SER A 217 -10.35 -28.88 4.23
C SER A 217 -11.33 -29.10 3.08
N GLY A 218 -11.03 -28.57 1.90
CA GLY A 218 -11.92 -28.59 0.74
C GLY A 218 -12.72 -27.31 0.53
N ASP A 219 -12.71 -26.38 1.50
CA ASP A 219 -13.30 -25.06 1.31
C ASP A 219 -12.62 -24.29 0.18
N VAL A 220 -13.42 -23.64 -0.64
CA VAL A 220 -12.93 -22.71 -1.66
C VAL A 220 -12.87 -21.32 -1.05
N LEU A 221 -11.69 -20.70 -1.13
CA LEU A 221 -11.46 -19.33 -0.70
C LEU A 221 -11.15 -18.46 -1.91
N THR A 222 -11.59 -17.20 -1.85
CA THR A 222 -11.27 -16.20 -2.87
C THR A 222 -10.35 -15.16 -2.26
N LEU A 223 -9.19 -14.93 -2.88
CA LEU A 223 -8.36 -13.76 -2.54
C LEU A 223 -8.87 -12.57 -3.34
N HIS A 224 -9.52 -11.63 -2.68
CA HIS A 224 -9.94 -10.37 -3.28
C HIS A 224 -8.79 -9.37 -3.14
N VAL A 225 -8.20 -8.99 -4.27
CA VAL A 225 -7.16 -7.96 -4.35
C VAL A 225 -7.78 -6.71 -4.95
N LYS A 226 -7.83 -5.62 -4.17
CA LYS A 226 -8.12 -4.30 -4.72
C LYS A 226 -6.82 -3.69 -5.26
N GLN A 227 -6.91 -2.91 -6.33
CA GLN A 227 -5.76 -2.13 -6.81
C GLN A 227 -5.31 -1.15 -5.73
N VAL A 228 -4.00 -1.00 -5.59
CA VAL A 228 -3.42 0.02 -4.72
C VAL A 228 -3.84 1.40 -5.22
N GLN A 229 -4.22 2.26 -4.28
CA GLN A 229 -4.54 3.66 -4.56
C GLN A 229 -3.56 4.55 -3.83
N LEU A 230 -3.09 5.60 -4.50
CA LEU A 230 -2.19 6.58 -3.92
C LEU A 230 -2.92 7.91 -3.76
N ALA A 231 -2.74 8.53 -2.61
CA ALA A 231 -3.04 9.93 -2.38
C ALA A 231 -1.72 10.65 -2.07
N ALA A 232 -1.59 11.89 -2.52
CA ALA A 232 -0.44 12.73 -2.26
C ALA A 232 -0.91 14.08 -1.74
N THR A 233 -0.18 14.65 -0.79
CA THR A 233 -0.42 16.04 -0.40
C THR A 233 0.11 17.00 -1.46
N GLY A 234 -0.49 18.18 -1.55
CA GLY A 234 0.11 19.31 -2.28
C GLY A 234 1.39 19.80 -1.61
N ALA A 235 2.12 20.72 -2.25
CA ALA A 235 3.15 21.50 -1.56
C ALA A 235 2.75 22.97 -1.52
N LYS A 236 3.31 23.68 -0.54
CA LYS A 236 3.26 25.15 -0.49
C LYS A 236 4.29 25.71 -1.45
N THR A 237 3.85 26.47 -2.45
CA THR A 237 4.70 27.46 -3.11
C THR A 237 4.62 28.72 -2.25
N GLU A 238 5.58 28.98 -1.37
CA GLU A 238 5.66 30.32 -0.78
C GLU A 238 6.07 31.26 -1.92
N GLU A 239 5.17 32.15 -2.33
CA GLU A 239 5.52 33.32 -3.17
C GLU A 239 6.38 34.35 -2.39
N ASP A 240 6.71 34.09 -1.12
CA ASP A 240 7.64 34.90 -0.34
C ASP A 240 9.08 34.40 -0.52
N HIS A 241 9.77 35.05 -1.46
CA HIS A 241 11.23 35.05 -1.52
C HIS A 241 11.80 35.63 -0.22
N ASP A 242 12.15 34.82 0.77
CA ASP A 242 13.18 35.20 1.73
C ASP A 242 13.91 34.03 2.41
N VAL A 243 15.24 34.11 2.24
CA VAL A 243 16.37 33.44 2.94
C VAL A 243 16.70 31.98 2.58
N ASP A 244 17.81 31.83 1.85
CA ASP A 244 18.59 30.59 1.59
C ASP A 244 18.23 29.66 0.42
N GLY A 245 17.50 30.13 -0.59
CA GLY A 245 17.71 29.71 -1.99
C GLY A 245 17.50 28.23 -2.35
N LEU A 246 16.69 27.49 -1.60
CA LEU A 246 16.18 26.18 -1.99
C LEU A 246 14.68 26.16 -1.72
N ASP A 247 13.86 26.14 -2.77
CA ASP A 247 12.43 25.89 -2.64
C ASP A 247 12.26 24.43 -2.17
N VAL A 248 11.95 24.22 -0.89
CA VAL A 248 11.74 22.88 -0.32
C VAL A 248 10.26 22.52 -0.42
N TYR A 249 9.94 21.51 -1.23
CA TYR A 249 8.56 21.09 -1.48
C TYR A 249 8.16 19.98 -0.53
N TRP A 250 7.45 20.37 0.51
CA TRP A 250 6.99 19.44 1.54
C TRP A 250 5.78 18.66 1.06
N ALA A 251 5.96 17.36 0.79
CA ALA A 251 4.87 16.49 0.41
C ALA A 251 5.00 15.10 1.04
N ALA A 252 3.88 14.39 1.06
CA ALA A 252 3.81 13.01 1.52
C ALA A 252 2.90 12.19 0.62
N PHE A 253 3.08 10.88 0.66
CA PHE A 253 2.19 9.91 0.03
C PHE A 253 1.52 9.04 1.08
N ALA A 254 0.29 8.63 0.76
CA ALA A 254 -0.44 7.59 1.45
C ALA A 254 -0.93 6.55 0.43
N ALA A 255 -0.55 5.29 0.64
CA ALA A 255 -1.01 4.16 -0.16
C ALA A 255 -2.10 3.39 0.58
N LEU A 256 -3.27 3.27 -0.05
CA LEU A 256 -4.31 2.32 0.31
C LEU A 256 -4.03 0.99 -0.38
N LEU A 257 -3.71 -0.04 0.41
CA LEU A 257 -3.36 -1.37 -0.10
C LEU A 257 -4.62 -2.21 -0.41
N GLY A 258 -4.43 -3.30 -1.16
CA GLY A 258 -5.53 -4.17 -1.59
C GLY A 258 -6.29 -4.87 -0.45
N ASP A 259 -5.68 -4.95 0.73
CA ASP A 259 -6.28 -5.44 1.97
C ASP A 259 -7.00 -4.35 2.79
N GLY A 260 -6.98 -3.09 2.35
CA GLY A 260 -7.54 -1.92 3.03
C GLY A 260 -6.70 -1.37 4.19
N SER A 261 -5.44 -1.80 4.33
CA SER A 261 -4.46 -1.15 5.19
C SER A 261 -3.84 0.06 4.49
N VAL A 262 -3.23 0.95 5.28
CA VAL A 262 -2.59 2.18 4.78
C VAL A 262 -1.11 2.18 5.13
N VAL A 263 -0.30 2.65 4.19
CA VAL A 263 1.14 2.90 4.34
C VAL A 263 1.41 4.34 3.94
N THR A 264 2.19 5.07 4.73
CA THR A 264 2.56 6.47 4.46
C THR A 264 4.07 6.64 4.44
N TRP A 265 4.56 7.59 3.64
CA TRP A 265 5.96 8.00 3.58
C TRP A 265 6.11 9.43 3.06
N GLY A 266 7.31 9.99 3.14
CA GLY A 266 7.59 11.42 2.89
C GLY A 266 7.65 12.20 4.20
N ARG A 267 7.47 13.52 4.11
CA ARG A 267 7.67 14.41 5.27
C ARG A 267 6.64 14.17 6.38
N PRO A 268 7.06 13.94 7.64
CA PRO A 268 6.13 13.69 8.75
C PRO A 268 5.10 14.80 8.95
N GLU A 269 5.52 16.07 8.83
CA GLU A 269 4.66 17.25 8.98
C GLU A 269 3.58 17.33 7.88
N SER A 270 3.85 16.76 6.70
CA SER A 270 2.87 16.65 5.61
C SER A 270 2.00 15.39 5.70
N GLY A 271 2.06 14.63 6.80
CA GLY A 271 1.31 13.38 6.97
C GLY A 271 2.02 12.13 6.46
N GLY A 272 3.33 12.20 6.23
CA GLY A 272 4.18 11.04 5.89
C GLY A 272 4.29 10.02 7.03
N ASP A 273 4.00 10.41 8.27
CA ASP A 273 3.92 9.53 9.43
C ASP A 273 2.47 9.38 9.94
N SER A 274 1.91 8.19 9.77
CA SER A 274 0.58 7.81 10.27
C SER A 274 0.63 6.90 11.52
N SER A 275 1.81 6.71 12.13
CA SER A 275 2.03 5.77 13.24
C SER A 275 1.10 6.00 14.43
N ALA A 276 0.75 7.26 14.73
CA ALA A 276 -0.17 7.64 15.79
C ALA A 276 -1.60 7.13 15.58
N VAL A 277 -2.03 6.95 14.33
CA VAL A 277 -3.38 6.52 13.95
C VAL A 277 -3.41 5.16 13.25
N GLN A 278 -2.26 4.49 13.07
CA GLN A 278 -2.13 3.24 12.32
C GLN A 278 -3.09 2.13 12.78
N GLN A 279 -3.39 2.06 14.07
CA GLN A 279 -4.33 1.06 14.62
C GLN A 279 -5.79 1.32 14.26
N GLN A 280 -6.12 2.55 13.86
CA GLN A 280 -7.45 3.00 13.43
C GLN A 280 -7.62 2.89 11.91
N LEU A 281 -6.52 2.94 11.14
CA LEU A 281 -6.50 2.81 9.67
C LEU A 281 -6.70 1.35 9.22
N LYS A 282 -7.85 0.79 9.55
CA LYS A 282 -8.28 -0.56 9.19
C LYS A 282 -9.52 -0.49 8.31
N ASP A 283 -9.53 -1.29 7.26
CA ASP A 283 -10.63 -1.35 6.32
C ASP A 283 -10.95 -0.03 5.59
N VAL A 284 -9.91 0.74 5.30
CA VAL A 284 -10.01 2.00 4.57
C VAL A 284 -10.57 1.76 3.15
N GLN A 285 -11.46 2.64 2.72
CA GLN A 285 -12.09 2.61 1.39
C GLN A 285 -11.56 3.70 0.46
N GLN A 286 -11.23 4.87 1.01
CA GLN A 286 -10.76 6.02 0.26
C GLN A 286 -9.87 6.89 1.15
N ILE A 287 -8.86 7.51 0.54
CA ILE A 287 -8.03 8.53 1.17
C ILE A 287 -8.18 9.81 0.34
N GLN A 288 -8.27 10.95 1.02
CA GLN A 288 -8.20 12.28 0.43
C GLN A 288 -7.09 13.07 1.11
N ALA A 289 -6.51 14.01 0.40
CA ALA A 289 -5.38 14.82 0.87
C ALA A 289 -5.66 16.31 0.69
N SER A 290 -5.27 17.10 1.68
CA SER A 290 -5.05 18.55 1.55
C SER A 290 -3.57 18.81 1.26
N SER A 291 -3.09 20.04 1.41
CA SER A 291 -1.66 20.35 1.21
C SER A 291 -0.74 19.72 2.27
N PHE A 292 -1.23 19.39 3.47
CA PHE A 292 -0.38 18.86 4.56
C PHE A 292 -1.04 17.80 5.44
N ALA A 293 -2.23 17.33 5.07
CA ALA A 293 -2.96 16.35 5.85
C ALA A 293 -3.71 15.35 4.96
N PHE A 294 -4.11 14.25 5.58
CA PHE A 294 -4.92 13.22 4.96
C PHE A 294 -6.17 12.92 5.79
N ALA A 295 -7.21 12.47 5.09
CA ALA A 295 -8.43 11.94 5.67
C ALA A 295 -8.80 10.62 5.00
N ALA A 296 -8.96 9.57 5.80
CA ALA A 296 -9.36 8.23 5.34
C ALA A 296 -10.80 7.92 5.74
N ILE A 297 -11.61 7.47 4.77
CA ILE A 297 -12.95 6.93 5.01
C ILE A 297 -12.82 5.42 5.27
N LEU A 298 -13.27 4.97 6.44
CA LEU A 298 -13.28 3.56 6.82
C LEU A 298 -14.54 2.84 6.30
N SER A 299 -14.51 1.51 6.22
CA SER A 299 -15.64 0.69 5.75
C SER A 299 -16.92 0.82 6.59
N ASP A 300 -16.79 1.22 7.86
CA ASP A 300 -17.90 1.49 8.77
C ASP A 300 -18.44 2.94 8.66
N GLY A 301 -17.90 3.72 7.72
CA GLY A 301 -18.29 5.09 7.43
C GLY A 301 -17.72 6.14 8.40
N PHE A 302 -16.80 5.76 9.30
CA PHE A 302 -16.05 6.71 10.12
C PHE A 302 -14.86 7.30 9.35
N VAL A 303 -14.34 8.42 9.85
CA VAL A 303 -13.16 9.09 9.29
C VAL A 303 -12.02 9.09 10.29
N VAL A 304 -10.81 8.87 9.79
CA VAL A 304 -9.56 9.01 10.52
C VAL A 304 -8.69 10.02 9.77
N THR A 305 -8.14 11.00 10.49
CA THR A 305 -7.28 12.05 9.92
C THR A 305 -5.88 12.01 10.54
N TRP A 306 -4.89 12.47 9.79
CA TRP A 306 -3.51 12.65 10.26
C TRP A 306 -2.77 13.69 9.39
N GLY A 307 -1.58 14.12 9.83
CA GLY A 307 -0.82 15.23 9.23
C GLY A 307 -0.96 16.52 10.04
N GLU A 308 -0.67 17.65 9.40
CA GLU A 308 -0.64 18.94 10.09
C GLU A 308 -2.04 19.36 10.60
N HIS A 309 -2.11 19.78 11.87
CA HIS A 309 -3.36 20.09 12.55
C HIS A 309 -4.17 21.16 11.81
N ASP A 310 -3.52 22.27 11.46
CA ASP A 310 -4.18 23.43 10.85
C ASP A 310 -4.65 23.14 9.42
N TYR A 311 -4.14 22.09 8.78
CA TYR A 311 -4.53 21.69 7.43
C TYR A 311 -5.57 20.56 7.39
N GLY A 312 -6.18 20.27 8.55
CA GLY A 312 -7.21 19.26 8.71
C GLY A 312 -6.72 17.89 9.17
N GLY A 313 -5.47 17.80 9.65
CA GLY A 313 -4.92 16.59 10.28
C GLY A 313 -5.62 16.23 11.59
N ASP A 314 -6.24 17.20 12.27
CA ASP A 314 -7.07 16.98 13.46
C ASP A 314 -8.57 17.22 13.17
N SER A 315 -9.36 16.15 13.29
CA SER A 315 -10.82 16.16 13.17
C SER A 315 -11.54 15.95 14.51
N SER A 316 -10.83 15.98 15.64
CA SER A 316 -11.36 15.68 16.97
C SER A 316 -12.57 16.54 17.37
N GLY A 317 -12.58 17.81 16.94
CA GLY A 317 -13.70 18.75 17.15
C GLY A 317 -15.02 18.32 16.48
N VAL A 318 -14.94 17.57 15.39
CA VAL A 318 -16.11 17.12 14.60
C VAL A 318 -16.27 15.59 14.54
N GLN A 319 -15.41 14.83 15.21
CA GLN A 319 -15.34 13.36 15.12
C GLN A 319 -16.69 12.66 15.39
N ARG A 320 -17.55 13.23 16.25
CA ARG A 320 -18.87 12.67 16.54
C ARG A 320 -19.86 12.79 15.36
N GLN A 321 -19.62 13.75 14.47
CA GLN A 321 -20.44 14.06 13.30
C GLN A 321 -19.96 13.29 12.06
N LEU A 322 -18.67 12.93 11.98
CA LEU A 322 -18.07 12.16 10.89
C LEU A 322 -18.45 10.67 10.95
N LYS A 323 -19.72 10.38 10.69
CA LYS A 323 -20.30 9.03 10.64
C LYS A 323 -21.11 8.85 9.37
N ASN A 324 -21.02 7.66 8.76
CA ASN A 324 -21.64 7.36 7.46
C ASN A 324 -21.20 8.36 6.38
N VAL A 325 -19.90 8.71 6.38
CA VAL A 325 -19.30 9.59 5.37
C VAL A 325 -19.28 8.87 4.02
N GLN A 326 -19.76 9.52 2.99
CA GLN A 326 -19.81 9.01 1.62
C GLN A 326 -18.62 9.47 0.79
N GLN A 327 -18.28 10.75 0.89
CA GLN A 327 -17.22 11.39 0.10
C GLN A 327 -16.58 12.50 0.93
N ILE A 328 -15.28 12.70 0.72
CA ILE A 328 -14.54 13.85 1.25
C ILE A 328 -14.01 14.64 0.04
N GLN A 329 -14.04 15.97 0.14
CA GLN A 329 -13.33 16.89 -0.73
C GLN A 329 -12.37 17.72 0.12
N ALA A 330 -11.26 18.13 -0.46
CA ALA A 330 -10.23 18.92 0.20
C ALA A 330 -9.92 20.17 -0.63
N CYS A 331 -9.57 21.25 0.06
CA CYS A 331 -8.87 22.42 -0.50
C CYS A 331 -7.46 22.47 0.10
N TYR A 332 -6.74 23.57 -0.08
CA TYR A 332 -5.42 23.82 0.51
C TYR A 332 -5.29 23.38 1.98
N GLY A 333 -6.20 23.83 2.86
CA GLY A 333 -6.08 23.65 4.32
C GLY A 333 -7.31 23.09 5.03
N ALA A 334 -8.34 22.66 4.30
CA ALA A 334 -9.57 22.18 4.90
C ALA A 334 -10.19 21.01 4.13
N PHE A 335 -11.10 20.32 4.82
CA PHE A 335 -11.88 19.22 4.28
C PHE A 335 -13.38 19.46 4.46
N ALA A 336 -14.16 18.93 3.51
CA ALA A 336 -15.60 18.87 3.57
C ALA A 336 -16.08 17.43 3.27
N ALA A 337 -16.76 16.82 4.23
CA ALA A 337 -17.34 15.48 4.11
C ALA A 337 -18.84 15.56 3.78
N ILE A 338 -19.27 14.85 2.74
CA ILE A 338 -20.69 14.60 2.45
C ILE A 338 -21.10 13.31 3.19
N LEU A 339 -22.11 13.40 4.04
CA LEU A 339 -22.69 12.24 4.74
C LEU A 339 -23.75 11.56 3.87
N HIS A 340 -24.08 10.30 4.18
CA HIS A 340 -25.08 9.53 3.44
C HIS A 340 -26.50 10.16 3.44
N ASP A 341 -26.82 11.01 4.43
CA ASP A 341 -28.08 11.76 4.45
C ASP A 341 -28.05 13.05 3.57
N GLY A 342 -26.89 13.34 2.97
CA GLY A 342 -26.63 14.51 2.15
C GLY A 342 -26.30 15.77 2.94
N SER A 343 -26.07 15.69 4.26
CA SER A 343 -25.52 16.80 5.04
C SER A 343 -24.00 16.89 4.89
N VAL A 344 -23.43 18.05 5.25
CA VAL A 344 -21.98 18.31 5.15
C VAL A 344 -21.39 18.58 6.53
N VAL A 345 -20.17 18.07 6.75
CA VAL A 345 -19.34 18.36 7.92
C VAL A 345 -17.98 18.85 7.43
N THR A 346 -17.49 19.97 7.96
CA THR A 346 -16.19 20.57 7.60
C THR A 346 -15.23 20.60 8.78
N TRP A 347 -13.93 20.57 8.50
CA TRP A 347 -12.85 20.77 9.48
C TRP A 347 -11.55 21.21 8.79
N GLY A 348 -10.55 21.58 9.58
CA GLY A 348 -9.30 22.21 9.13
C GLY A 348 -9.30 23.72 9.42
N ASP A 349 -8.48 24.47 8.69
CA ASP A 349 -8.37 25.92 8.86
C ASP A 349 -9.71 26.59 8.55
N ARG A 350 -10.16 27.40 9.51
CA ARG A 350 -11.46 28.05 9.53
C ARG A 350 -11.58 29.12 8.45
N ASP A 351 -10.49 29.80 8.13
CA ASP A 351 -10.48 30.91 7.17
C ASP A 351 -10.55 30.39 5.73
N VAL A 352 -10.11 29.16 5.49
CA VAL A 352 -10.11 28.48 4.17
C VAL A 352 -11.18 27.38 4.03
N GLY A 353 -12.29 27.50 4.76
CA GLY A 353 -13.48 26.66 4.59
C GLY A 353 -13.64 25.49 5.55
N GLY A 354 -12.79 25.38 6.58
CA GLY A 354 -12.95 24.44 7.68
C GLY A 354 -14.16 24.73 8.58
N ASP A 355 -14.69 25.96 8.56
CA ASP A 355 -15.90 26.37 9.29
C ASP A 355 -17.06 26.71 8.34
N SER A 356 -18.04 25.81 8.24
CA SER A 356 -19.27 25.99 7.45
C SER A 356 -20.49 26.39 8.29
N SER A 357 -20.30 26.75 9.57
CA SER A 357 -21.41 26.99 10.51
C SER A 357 -22.41 28.05 10.05
N ALA A 358 -21.94 29.08 9.34
CA ALA A 358 -22.78 30.15 8.78
C ALA A 358 -23.82 29.64 7.75
N VAL A 359 -23.47 28.60 6.99
CA VAL A 359 -24.30 28.04 5.91
C VAL A 359 -24.81 26.63 6.22
N GLN A 360 -24.51 26.06 7.40
CA GLN A 360 -24.86 24.69 7.79
C GLN A 360 -26.34 24.34 7.59
N HIS A 361 -27.25 25.31 7.79
CA HIS A 361 -28.69 25.09 7.62
C HIS A 361 -29.11 24.85 6.16
N GLN A 362 -28.29 25.30 5.20
CA GLN A 362 -28.47 25.15 3.76
C GLN A 362 -27.76 23.90 3.21
N LEU A 363 -26.70 23.42 3.87
CA LEU A 363 -25.93 22.23 3.46
C LEU A 363 -26.68 20.92 3.76
N LYS A 364 -27.79 20.72 3.04
CA LYS A 364 -28.66 19.54 3.10
C LYS A 364 -28.91 19.05 1.69
N HIS A 365 -28.98 17.74 1.51
CA HIS A 365 -29.15 17.13 0.19
C HIS A 365 -28.06 17.54 -0.80
N VAL A 366 -26.83 17.71 -0.32
CA VAL A 366 -25.66 17.98 -1.17
C VAL A 366 -25.36 16.74 -2.02
N GLN A 367 -25.11 16.95 -3.31
CA GLN A 367 -24.73 15.91 -4.26
C GLN A 367 -23.23 15.91 -4.55
N GLN A 368 -22.64 17.11 -4.68
CA GLN A 368 -21.25 17.30 -5.04
C GLN A 368 -20.70 18.55 -4.35
N ILE A 369 -19.42 18.52 -4.01
CA ILE A 369 -18.66 19.68 -3.55
C ILE A 369 -17.49 19.87 -4.53
N GLN A 370 -17.26 21.12 -4.93
CA GLN A 370 -16.05 21.53 -5.64
C GLN A 370 -15.27 22.48 -4.74
N ALA A 371 -13.97 22.25 -4.59
CA ALA A 371 -13.07 23.17 -3.90
C ALA A 371 -12.31 24.03 -4.91
N SER A 372 -12.01 25.28 -4.54
CA SER A 372 -10.91 26.03 -5.15
C SER A 372 -9.60 25.57 -4.54
N ASN A 373 -8.49 25.81 -5.24
CA ASN A 373 -7.18 25.42 -4.71
C ASN A 373 -6.90 26.15 -3.39
N ASP A 374 -7.17 27.45 -3.30
CA ASP A 374 -6.68 28.31 -2.22
C ASP A 374 -7.61 28.49 -1.00
N GLY A 375 -8.81 27.89 -0.97
CA GLY A 375 -9.57 27.85 0.30
C GLY A 375 -11.05 28.17 0.28
N ALA A 376 -11.76 27.91 -0.81
CA ALA A 376 -13.21 28.01 -0.86
C ALA A 376 -13.87 26.73 -1.33
N PHE A 377 -15.14 26.55 -0.97
CA PHE A 377 -15.96 25.42 -1.40
C PHE A 377 -17.28 25.89 -1.99
N ALA A 378 -17.78 25.14 -2.96
CA ALA A 378 -19.10 25.29 -3.55
C ALA A 378 -19.79 23.92 -3.61
N ALA A 379 -20.94 23.79 -2.94
CA ALA A 379 -21.77 22.59 -2.94
C ALA A 379 -22.92 22.72 -3.93
N ILE A 380 -23.12 21.70 -4.77
CA ILE A 380 -24.32 21.53 -5.62
C ILE A 380 -25.33 20.68 -4.84
N LEU A 381 -26.54 21.21 -4.65
CA LEU A 381 -27.64 20.54 -3.97
C LEU A 381 -28.47 19.70 -4.95
N ARG A 382 -29.29 18.77 -4.44
CA ARG A 382 -30.16 17.90 -5.26
C ARG A 382 -31.14 18.64 -6.16
N ASP A 383 -31.48 19.88 -5.84
CA ASP A 383 -32.35 20.74 -6.65
C ASP A 383 -31.58 21.60 -7.67
N GLY A 384 -30.25 21.43 -7.77
CA GLY A 384 -29.39 22.19 -8.66
C GLY A 384 -29.04 23.59 -8.15
N SER A 385 -29.41 23.96 -6.92
CA SER A 385 -28.92 25.20 -6.29
C SER A 385 -27.48 25.03 -5.76
N VAL A 386 -26.80 26.16 -5.54
CA VAL A 386 -25.42 26.17 -5.04
C VAL A 386 -25.31 26.91 -3.71
N VAL A 387 -24.51 26.36 -2.79
CA VAL A 387 -24.15 26.98 -1.52
C VAL A 387 -22.63 27.06 -1.43
N THR A 388 -22.09 28.23 -1.10
CA THR A 388 -20.63 28.45 -0.97
C THR A 388 -20.22 28.82 0.44
N TRP A 389 -18.97 28.52 0.80
CA TRP A 389 -18.33 28.95 2.05
C TRP A 389 -16.80 28.91 1.92
N GLY A 390 -16.10 29.44 2.94
CA GLY A 390 -14.64 29.58 2.96
C GLY A 390 -14.20 31.01 2.67
N ASP A 391 -12.96 31.15 2.20
CA ASP A 391 -12.37 32.46 1.96
C ASP A 391 -13.17 33.23 0.89
N ARG A 392 -13.49 34.50 1.20
CA ARG A 392 -14.32 35.35 0.35
C ARG A 392 -13.65 35.71 -0.97
N GLU A 393 -12.36 36.03 -0.94
CA GLU A 393 -11.56 36.36 -2.13
C GLU A 393 -11.36 35.12 -3.01
N CYS A 394 -11.36 33.92 -2.41
CA CYS A 394 -11.32 32.65 -3.13
C CYS A 394 -12.67 32.19 -3.72
N GLY A 395 -13.75 32.95 -3.53
CA GLY A 395 -15.09 32.60 -4.02
C GLY A 395 -16.01 31.90 -3.02
N GLY A 396 -15.69 31.98 -1.72
CA GLY A 396 -16.55 31.50 -0.62
C GLY A 396 -17.86 32.28 -0.47
N ASP A 397 -18.00 33.45 -1.11
CA ASP A 397 -19.21 34.28 -1.13
C ASP A 397 -19.78 34.40 -2.55
N SER A 398 -20.86 33.66 -2.84
CA SER A 398 -21.64 33.75 -4.09
C SER A 398 -22.82 34.72 -4.03
N GLY A 399 -22.95 35.53 -2.97
CA GLY A 399 -24.15 36.33 -2.70
C GLY A 399 -24.58 37.24 -3.87
N ALA A 400 -23.63 37.80 -4.61
CA ALA A 400 -23.89 38.66 -5.77
C ALA A 400 -24.56 37.94 -6.96
N VAL A 401 -24.38 36.61 -7.07
CA VAL A 401 -24.89 35.80 -8.18
C VAL A 401 -25.85 34.69 -7.71
N GLN A 402 -26.20 34.65 -6.42
CA GLN A 402 -26.99 33.57 -5.81
C GLN A 402 -28.30 33.28 -6.54
N GLU A 403 -29.00 34.31 -7.03
CA GLU A 403 -30.26 34.14 -7.76
C GLU A 403 -30.10 33.45 -9.13
N GLN A 404 -28.89 33.46 -9.69
CA GLN A 404 -28.53 32.84 -10.97
C GLN A 404 -28.05 31.39 -10.80
N LEU A 405 -27.62 31.01 -9.60
CA LEU A 405 -27.10 29.66 -9.29
C LEU A 405 -28.25 28.67 -9.06
N LYS A 406 -29.00 28.42 -10.14
CA LYS A 406 -30.12 27.47 -10.23
C LYS A 406 -29.91 26.54 -11.43
N ASP A 407 -30.33 25.30 -11.27
CA ASP A 407 -30.15 24.22 -12.26
C ASP A 407 -28.67 24.00 -12.63
N VAL A 408 -27.76 24.17 -11.68
CA VAL A 408 -26.32 23.95 -11.87
C VAL A 408 -26.03 22.45 -11.97
N GLN A 409 -25.22 22.07 -12.96
CA GLN A 409 -24.84 20.67 -13.22
C GLN A 409 -23.37 20.38 -12.91
N GLN A 410 -22.49 21.38 -13.09
CA GLN A 410 -21.07 21.24 -12.87
C GLN A 410 -20.49 22.57 -12.39
N ILE A 411 -19.48 22.51 -11.53
CA ILE A 411 -18.68 23.66 -11.11
C ILE A 411 -17.22 23.32 -11.44
N GLN A 412 -16.51 24.28 -12.01
CA GLN A 412 -15.06 24.26 -12.17
C GLN A 412 -14.46 25.40 -11.34
N ALA A 413 -13.31 25.16 -10.73
CA ALA A 413 -12.58 26.17 -9.96
C ALA A 413 -11.23 26.50 -10.61
N SER A 414 -10.81 27.76 -10.50
CA SER A 414 -9.42 28.19 -10.56
C SER A 414 -8.88 28.32 -9.14
N ASN A 415 -7.75 29.00 -8.93
CA ASN A 415 -7.22 29.21 -7.58
C ASN A 415 -8.17 30.01 -6.68
N PHE A 416 -8.75 31.10 -7.21
CA PHE A 416 -9.55 32.06 -6.44
C PHE A 416 -10.96 32.32 -7.00
N ALA A 417 -11.43 31.54 -7.98
CA ALA A 417 -12.74 31.75 -8.59
C ALA A 417 -13.42 30.44 -9.00
N PHE A 418 -14.73 30.53 -9.26
CA PHE A 418 -15.56 29.43 -9.72
C PHE A 418 -16.36 29.80 -10.97
N ALA A 419 -16.63 28.79 -11.79
CA ALA A 419 -17.53 28.86 -12.93
C ALA A 419 -18.51 27.68 -12.90
N ALA A 420 -19.80 27.97 -12.83
CA ALA A 420 -20.88 26.99 -12.83
C ALA A 420 -21.53 26.86 -14.22
N ILE A 421 -21.65 25.63 -14.72
CA ILE A 421 -22.41 25.28 -15.92
C ILE A 421 -23.84 24.93 -15.50
N ARG A 422 -24.82 25.66 -16.03
CA ARG A 422 -26.25 25.41 -15.82
C ARG A 422 -26.79 24.40 -16.83
N SER A 423 -27.93 23.79 -16.55
CA SER A 423 -28.56 22.78 -17.42
C SER A 423 -28.94 23.29 -18.82
N ASP A 424 -29.12 24.59 -18.98
CA ASP A 424 -29.33 25.26 -20.27
C ASP A 424 -28.02 25.52 -21.05
N GLY A 425 -26.87 25.14 -20.49
CA GLY A 425 -25.54 25.37 -21.04
C GLY A 425 -25.03 26.81 -20.89
N SER A 426 -25.69 27.66 -20.11
CA SER A 426 -25.15 28.97 -19.71
C SER A 426 -24.16 28.84 -18.54
N VAL A 427 -23.31 29.85 -18.39
CA VAL A 427 -22.29 29.90 -17.33
C VAL A 427 -22.53 31.07 -16.39
N VAL A 428 -22.33 30.82 -15.09
CA VAL A 428 -22.33 31.84 -14.02
C VAL A 428 -20.99 31.76 -13.29
N THR A 429 -20.32 32.89 -13.10
CA THR A 429 -19.01 32.96 -12.42
C THR A 429 -19.07 33.82 -11.16
N TRP A 430 -18.18 33.53 -10.21
CA TRP A 430 -17.96 34.33 -8.99
C TRP A 430 -16.57 34.08 -8.41
N GLY A 431 -16.18 34.87 -7.40
CA GLY A 431 -14.84 34.90 -6.82
C GLY A 431 -14.00 36.06 -7.37
N HIS A 432 -12.67 35.96 -7.26
CA HIS A 432 -11.78 37.06 -7.63
C HIS A 432 -11.88 37.40 -9.13
N PRO A 433 -12.15 38.66 -9.51
CA PRO A 433 -12.33 39.05 -10.92
C PRO A 433 -11.13 38.70 -11.81
N ASP A 434 -9.91 38.99 -11.34
CA ASP A 434 -8.68 38.72 -12.09
C ASP A 434 -8.33 37.22 -12.18
N HIS A 435 -9.08 36.35 -11.49
CA HIS A 435 -8.91 34.89 -11.58
C HIS A 435 -10.06 34.21 -12.34
N GLY A 436 -10.85 35.00 -13.07
CA GLY A 436 -11.98 34.52 -13.88
C GLY A 436 -13.34 34.56 -13.16
N GLY A 437 -13.42 35.20 -11.99
CA GLY A 437 -14.69 35.41 -11.29
C GLY A 437 -15.66 36.35 -12.01
N ASP A 438 -15.17 37.13 -12.99
CA ASP A 438 -15.98 38.02 -13.83
C ASP A 438 -15.98 37.61 -15.31
N SER A 439 -17.09 37.03 -15.78
CA SER A 439 -17.31 36.66 -17.18
C SER A 439 -18.12 37.69 -18.00
N ARG A 440 -18.44 38.88 -17.46
CA ARG A 440 -19.39 39.82 -18.08
C ARG A 440 -19.03 40.20 -19.52
N ALA A 441 -17.74 40.34 -19.82
CA ALA A 441 -17.24 40.68 -21.16
C ALA A 441 -17.57 39.61 -22.22
N VAL A 442 -17.62 38.34 -21.82
CA VAL A 442 -17.87 37.19 -22.72
C VAL A 442 -19.22 36.52 -22.48
N GLN A 443 -20.06 37.08 -21.59
CA GLN A 443 -21.28 36.43 -21.12
C GLN A 443 -22.27 36.05 -22.22
N GLN A 444 -22.29 36.78 -23.34
CA GLN A 444 -23.16 36.44 -24.49
C GLN A 444 -22.65 35.25 -25.30
N GLN A 445 -21.35 34.96 -25.24
CA GLN A 445 -20.71 33.85 -25.94
C GLN A 445 -20.80 32.56 -25.12
N LEU A 446 -20.89 32.65 -23.78
CA LEU A 446 -21.02 31.50 -22.87
C LEU A 446 -22.44 30.89 -22.90
N ARG A 447 -22.79 30.27 -24.03
CA ARG A 447 -24.04 29.56 -24.29
C ARG A 447 -23.72 28.19 -24.87
N ASN A 448 -24.51 27.18 -24.51
CA ASN A 448 -24.26 25.80 -24.93
C ASN A 448 -22.84 25.31 -24.55
N VAL A 449 -22.34 25.73 -23.38
CA VAL A 449 -21.06 25.24 -22.85
C VAL A 449 -21.20 23.77 -22.48
N GLN A 450 -20.23 22.95 -22.89
CA GLN A 450 -20.15 21.53 -22.55
C GLN A 450 -19.17 21.27 -21.41
N LYS A 451 -18.02 21.95 -21.44
CA LYS A 451 -16.94 21.74 -20.49
C LYS A 451 -16.19 23.05 -20.25
N ILE A 452 -15.69 23.22 -19.03
CA ILE A 452 -14.79 24.32 -18.66
C ILE A 452 -13.49 23.69 -18.15
N GLN A 453 -12.37 24.23 -18.58
CA GLN A 453 -11.04 23.96 -18.03
C GLN A 453 -10.51 25.24 -17.37
N ALA A 454 -9.75 25.12 -16.29
CA ALA A 454 -9.15 26.25 -15.59
C ALA A 454 -7.62 26.17 -15.58
N SER A 455 -6.97 27.33 -15.71
CA SER A 455 -5.61 27.56 -15.24
C SER A 455 -5.67 28.19 -13.84
N ASN A 456 -4.56 28.65 -13.27
CA ASN A 456 -4.57 29.27 -11.93
C ASN A 456 -5.42 30.56 -11.90
N ARG A 457 -5.50 31.31 -13.01
CA ARG A 457 -6.16 32.64 -13.07
C ARG A 457 -7.14 32.83 -14.24
N ALA A 458 -7.41 31.80 -15.03
CA ALA A 458 -8.31 31.91 -16.18
C ALA A 458 -9.11 30.63 -16.41
N PHE A 459 -10.15 30.75 -17.23
CA PHE A 459 -10.99 29.66 -17.68
C PHE A 459 -11.08 29.62 -19.21
N ALA A 460 -11.24 28.42 -19.76
CA ALA A 460 -11.57 28.17 -21.16
C ALA A 460 -12.77 27.23 -21.25
N ALA A 461 -13.86 27.70 -21.87
CA ALA A 461 -15.06 26.92 -22.13
C ALA A 461 -15.03 26.32 -23.54
N VAL A 462 -15.33 25.03 -23.65
CA VAL A 462 -15.62 24.35 -24.93
C VAL A 462 -17.14 24.33 -25.13
N LEU A 463 -17.59 24.87 -26.25
CA LEU A 463 -19.00 24.95 -26.63
C LEU A 463 -19.43 23.70 -27.41
N ARG A 464 -20.75 23.48 -27.52
CA ARG A 464 -21.33 22.33 -28.27
C ARG A 464 -20.94 22.27 -29.74
N ASP A 465 -20.57 23.40 -30.34
CA ASP A 465 -20.10 23.47 -31.73
C ASP A 465 -18.58 23.22 -31.87
N GLY A 466 -17.88 22.99 -30.76
CA GLY A 466 -16.44 22.79 -30.70
C GLY A 466 -15.62 24.08 -30.74
N SER A 467 -16.24 25.25 -30.65
CA SER A 467 -15.54 26.53 -30.45
C SER A 467 -15.13 26.73 -28.98
N VAL A 468 -14.21 27.66 -28.76
CA VAL A 468 -13.68 27.98 -27.42
C VAL A 468 -13.89 29.44 -27.07
N VAL A 469 -14.24 29.70 -25.81
CA VAL A 469 -14.30 31.04 -25.22
C VAL A 469 -13.47 31.05 -23.95
N ALA A 470 -12.46 31.92 -23.87
CA ALA A 470 -11.65 32.12 -22.68
C ALA A 470 -11.99 33.43 -21.95
N TRP A 471 -11.77 33.46 -20.64
CA TRP A 471 -11.89 34.66 -19.80
C TRP A 471 -11.04 34.54 -18.53
N GLY A 472 -10.83 35.66 -17.83
CA GLY A 472 -9.94 35.79 -16.68
C GLY A 472 -8.71 36.62 -17.02
N ASP A 473 -7.60 36.39 -16.31
CA ASP A 473 -6.34 37.09 -16.60
C ASP A 473 -5.85 36.76 -18.03
N PRO A 474 -5.70 37.76 -18.92
CA PRO A 474 -5.25 37.54 -20.29
C PRO A 474 -3.88 36.86 -20.39
N VAL A 475 -2.95 37.15 -19.46
CA VAL A 475 -1.61 36.55 -19.42
C VAL A 475 -1.72 35.07 -19.11
N PHE A 476 -2.60 34.68 -18.18
CA PHE A 476 -2.79 33.28 -17.78
C PHE A 476 -3.75 32.49 -18.70
N GLY A 477 -3.96 32.98 -19.93
CA GLY A 477 -4.76 32.31 -20.96
C GLY A 477 -6.23 32.74 -21.01
N GLY A 478 -6.61 33.81 -20.31
CA GLY A 478 -7.95 34.40 -20.33
C GLY A 478 -8.32 35.10 -21.63
N ASP A 479 -7.38 35.28 -22.57
CA ASP A 479 -7.63 35.78 -23.92
C ASP A 479 -7.09 34.81 -24.97
N CYS A 480 -8.01 34.24 -25.77
CA CYS A 480 -7.70 33.37 -26.91
C CYS A 480 -7.95 34.05 -28.27
N SER A 481 -8.23 35.36 -28.29
CA SER A 481 -8.61 36.09 -29.52
C SER A 481 -7.56 36.00 -30.62
N GLY A 482 -6.26 35.97 -30.27
CA GLY A 482 -5.15 35.81 -31.21
C GLY A 482 -5.11 34.46 -31.94
N VAL A 483 -5.73 33.42 -31.37
CA VAL A 483 -5.77 32.06 -31.94
C VAL A 483 -7.19 31.59 -32.24
N GLN A 484 -8.21 32.43 -32.04
CA GLN A 484 -9.63 32.07 -32.13
C GLN A 484 -10.00 31.38 -33.45
N GLN A 485 -9.44 31.84 -34.57
CA GLN A 485 -9.70 31.28 -35.91
C GLN A 485 -9.20 29.84 -36.08
N HIS A 486 -8.29 29.38 -35.20
CA HIS A 486 -7.72 28.04 -35.20
C HIS A 486 -8.40 27.12 -34.18
N LEU A 487 -9.17 27.65 -33.22
CA LEU A 487 -9.88 26.89 -32.19
C LEU A 487 -11.24 26.40 -32.70
N LEU A 488 -11.21 25.53 -33.71
CA LEU A 488 -12.37 24.90 -34.32
C LEU A 488 -12.36 23.40 -34.09
N HIS A 489 -13.52 22.82 -33.78
CA HIS A 489 -13.66 21.37 -33.53
C HIS A 489 -12.75 20.88 -32.38
N VAL A 490 -12.60 21.68 -31.33
CA VAL A 490 -11.81 21.31 -30.14
C VAL A 490 -12.43 20.08 -29.47
N GLN A 491 -11.62 19.05 -29.25
CA GLN A 491 -12.03 17.84 -28.54
C GLN A 491 -11.74 17.92 -27.05
N HIS A 492 -10.56 18.45 -26.69
CA HIS A 492 -10.15 18.57 -25.30
C HIS A 492 -9.18 19.72 -25.11
N ILE A 493 -9.22 20.34 -23.93
CA ILE A 493 -8.27 21.38 -23.49
C ILE A 493 -7.54 20.84 -22.27
N GLN A 494 -6.23 21.05 -22.22
CA GLN A 494 -5.41 20.87 -21.04
C GLN A 494 -4.83 22.22 -20.62
N ALA A 495 -4.71 22.45 -19.31
CA ALA A 495 -4.15 23.67 -18.75
C ALA A 495 -2.89 23.38 -17.95
N SER A 496 -1.90 24.27 -18.06
CA SER A 496 -0.81 24.43 -17.10
C SER A 496 -1.20 25.52 -16.09
N CYS A 497 -0.28 26.01 -15.26
CA CYS A 497 -0.58 27.09 -14.31
C CYS A 497 -1.03 28.38 -15.00
N GLY A 498 -0.54 28.68 -16.21
CA GLY A 498 -0.80 29.94 -16.92
C GLY A 498 -1.04 29.85 -18.42
N ALA A 499 -1.23 28.65 -18.97
CA ALA A 499 -1.49 28.47 -20.39
C ALA A 499 -2.46 27.33 -20.66
N PHE A 500 -2.94 27.27 -21.90
CA PHE A 500 -3.81 26.21 -22.40
C PHE A 500 -3.28 25.61 -23.69
N ALA A 501 -3.55 24.31 -23.87
CA ALA A 501 -3.33 23.58 -25.11
C ALA A 501 -4.61 22.83 -25.49
N ALA A 502 -5.14 23.09 -26.68
CA ALA A 502 -6.31 22.44 -27.23
C ALA A 502 -5.92 21.40 -28.28
N VAL A 503 -6.45 20.18 -28.14
CA VAL A 503 -6.40 19.14 -29.19
C VAL A 503 -7.63 19.27 -30.08
N LEU A 504 -7.42 19.46 -31.37
CA LEU A 504 -8.47 19.62 -32.37
C LEU A 504 -8.94 18.28 -32.93
N GLY A 505 -10.07 18.29 -33.64
CA GLY A 505 -10.68 17.09 -34.23
C GLY A 505 -9.83 16.36 -35.26
N ASP A 506 -8.82 17.01 -35.82
CA ASP A 506 -7.85 16.44 -36.76
C ASP A 506 -6.53 15.99 -36.08
N GLY A 507 -6.46 16.07 -34.75
CA GLY A 507 -5.26 15.73 -33.98
C GLY A 507 -4.18 16.82 -33.98
N SER A 508 -4.42 18.00 -34.54
CA SER A 508 -3.51 19.14 -34.38
C SER A 508 -3.70 19.84 -33.03
N VAL A 509 -2.70 20.64 -32.62
CA VAL A 509 -2.71 21.35 -31.33
C VAL A 509 -2.62 22.85 -31.54
N VAL A 510 -3.41 23.60 -30.75
CA VAL A 510 -3.36 25.06 -30.66
C VAL A 510 -3.11 25.45 -29.21
N THR A 511 -2.13 26.31 -28.96
CA THR A 511 -1.79 26.80 -27.62
C THR A 511 -2.02 28.31 -27.50
N TRP A 512 -2.31 28.77 -26.29
CA TRP A 512 -2.37 30.20 -25.94
C TRP A 512 -2.13 30.42 -24.45
N GLY A 513 -1.98 31.69 -24.06
CA GLY A 513 -1.55 32.11 -22.72
C GLY A 513 -0.08 32.49 -22.70
N ASP A 514 0.48 32.55 -21.50
CA ASP A 514 1.85 33.01 -21.29
C ASP A 514 2.88 31.98 -21.81
N SER A 515 3.88 32.46 -22.53
CA SER A 515 4.90 31.60 -23.15
C SER A 515 5.79 30.87 -22.14
N TRP A 516 6.03 31.46 -20.96
CA TRP A 516 6.77 30.83 -19.86
C TRP A 516 6.04 29.57 -19.40
N TYR A 517 4.71 29.62 -19.35
CA TYR A 517 3.87 28.49 -18.93
C TYR A 517 3.49 27.53 -20.07
N GLY A 518 4.14 27.64 -21.24
CA GLY A 518 3.88 26.77 -22.39
C GLY A 518 2.79 27.26 -23.36
N GLY A 519 2.37 28.53 -23.28
CA GLY A 519 1.38 29.13 -24.17
C GLY A 519 1.81 29.28 -25.63
N SER A 520 3.09 29.03 -25.96
CA SER A 520 3.61 29.02 -27.33
C SER A 520 4.24 27.68 -27.71
N SER A 521 3.57 26.92 -28.58
CA SER A 521 4.10 25.72 -29.24
C SER A 521 4.84 25.97 -30.57
N SER A 522 5.08 27.24 -30.94
CA SER A 522 5.58 27.61 -32.29
C SER A 522 6.85 26.86 -32.73
N ALA A 523 7.77 26.57 -31.81
CA ALA A 523 9.01 25.83 -32.09
C ALA A 523 8.77 24.36 -32.49
N VAL A 524 7.67 23.76 -32.02
CA VAL A 524 7.34 22.34 -32.24
C VAL A 524 6.04 22.14 -33.04
N GLN A 525 5.42 23.23 -33.53
CA GLN A 525 4.10 23.19 -34.17
C GLN A 525 4.00 22.18 -35.33
N VAL A 526 5.08 22.01 -36.10
CA VAL A 526 5.13 21.05 -37.23
C VAL A 526 5.07 19.58 -36.77
N GLN A 527 5.43 19.32 -35.52
CA GLN A 527 5.46 17.98 -34.91
C GLN A 527 4.13 17.64 -34.23
N LEU A 528 3.32 18.65 -33.88
CA LEU A 528 2.02 18.51 -33.20
C LEU A 528 0.90 18.15 -34.18
N ASN A 529 1.04 16.98 -34.80
CA ASN A 529 0.04 16.33 -35.63
C ASN A 529 -0.29 14.94 -35.05
N ASP A 530 -1.52 14.47 -35.27
CA ASP A 530 -2.00 13.18 -34.75
C ASP A 530 -1.81 13.05 -33.22
N VAL A 531 -1.99 14.15 -32.48
CA VAL A 531 -1.94 14.16 -31.02
C VAL A 531 -3.22 13.56 -30.44
N GLN A 532 -3.04 12.61 -29.53
CA GLN A 532 -4.14 11.88 -28.88
C GLN A 532 -4.39 12.38 -27.45
N GLN A 533 -3.33 12.76 -26.74
CA GLN A 533 -3.42 13.22 -25.35
C GLN A 533 -2.34 14.27 -25.07
N ILE A 534 -2.68 15.24 -24.21
CA ILE A 534 -1.73 16.21 -23.66
C ILE A 534 -1.74 16.07 -22.13
N GLN A 535 -0.57 16.14 -21.53
CA GLN A 535 -0.38 16.33 -20.09
C GLN A 535 0.37 17.63 -19.83
N ALA A 536 0.12 18.24 -18.68
CA ALA A 536 0.71 19.52 -18.30
C ALA A 536 1.40 19.39 -16.94
N ALA A 537 2.61 19.94 -16.86
CA ALA A 537 3.27 20.34 -15.62
C ALA A 537 2.93 21.82 -15.34
N SER A 538 3.56 22.45 -14.34
CA SER A 538 3.30 23.85 -13.98
C SER A 538 3.55 24.80 -15.16
N CYS A 539 4.68 24.66 -15.86
CA CYS A 539 5.06 25.54 -16.96
C CYS A 539 5.35 24.83 -18.30
N ALA A 540 5.04 23.53 -18.41
CA ALA A 540 5.35 22.74 -19.60
C ALA A 540 4.22 21.78 -19.98
N PHE A 541 4.27 21.30 -21.22
CA PHE A 541 3.34 20.32 -21.78
C PHE A 541 4.08 19.17 -22.47
N ALA A 542 3.46 18.00 -22.44
CA ALA A 542 3.88 16.82 -23.17
C ALA A 542 2.69 16.20 -23.93
N ALA A 543 2.81 16.05 -25.24
CA ALA A 543 1.81 15.45 -26.11
C ALA A 543 2.20 14.03 -26.52
N ILE A 544 1.27 13.08 -26.38
CA ILE A 544 1.38 11.72 -26.91
C ILE A 544 0.72 11.69 -28.30
N LYS A 545 1.47 11.26 -29.32
CA LYS A 545 0.98 11.09 -30.69
C LYS A 545 0.40 9.69 -30.92
N GLY A 546 -0.37 9.51 -32.00
CA GLY A 546 -1.01 8.24 -32.35
C GLY A 546 -0.02 7.10 -32.66
N ASP A 547 1.23 7.43 -32.97
CA ASP A 547 2.34 6.48 -33.13
C ASP A 547 3.08 6.15 -31.81
N GLY A 548 2.61 6.69 -30.67
CA GLY A 548 3.23 6.52 -29.36
C GLY A 548 4.49 7.35 -29.13
N SER A 549 4.84 8.27 -30.04
CA SER A 549 5.93 9.24 -29.81
C SER A 549 5.47 10.44 -28.97
N VAL A 550 6.44 11.14 -28.35
CA VAL A 550 6.17 12.29 -27.48
C VAL A 550 6.78 13.57 -28.05
N VAL A 551 6.04 14.67 -27.94
CA VAL A 551 6.50 16.04 -28.25
C VAL A 551 6.27 16.91 -27.02
N THR A 552 7.30 17.62 -26.57
CA THR A 552 7.23 18.52 -25.41
C THR A 552 7.46 19.98 -25.81
N TRP A 553 6.92 20.91 -25.01
CA TRP A 553 7.18 22.34 -25.12
C TRP A 553 6.88 23.07 -23.81
N GLY A 554 7.30 24.33 -23.70
CA GLY A 554 7.19 25.16 -22.49
C GLY A 554 8.56 25.38 -21.86
N ASP A 555 8.58 25.64 -20.55
CA ASP A 555 9.84 25.81 -19.84
C ASP A 555 10.70 24.53 -19.90
N PRO A 556 11.96 24.60 -20.36
CA PRO A 556 12.83 23.42 -20.46
C PRO A 556 13.14 22.75 -19.11
N GLY A 557 13.24 23.53 -18.02
CA GLY A 557 13.50 23.03 -16.67
C GLY A 557 12.33 22.22 -16.13
N ASP A 558 11.10 22.65 -16.45
CA ASP A 558 9.87 21.96 -16.05
C ASP A 558 9.50 20.75 -16.95
N GLY A 559 10.43 20.31 -17.81
CA GLY A 559 10.23 19.17 -18.71
C GLY A 559 9.68 19.54 -20.09
N GLY A 560 9.71 20.82 -20.47
CA GLY A 560 9.43 21.28 -21.83
C GLY A 560 10.46 20.81 -22.87
N ASP A 561 11.63 20.32 -22.45
CA ASP A 561 12.65 19.69 -23.29
C ASP A 561 12.86 18.21 -22.91
N SER A 562 12.39 17.29 -23.77
CA SER A 562 12.62 15.85 -23.65
C SER A 562 13.80 15.33 -24.48
N SER A 563 14.62 16.20 -25.10
CA SER A 563 15.65 15.81 -26.07
C SER A 563 16.65 14.79 -25.52
N ALA A 564 16.99 14.87 -24.23
CA ALA A 564 17.90 13.95 -23.55
C ALA A 564 17.36 12.50 -23.48
N VAL A 565 16.04 12.32 -23.52
CA VAL A 565 15.38 11.00 -23.42
C VAL A 565 14.56 10.65 -24.66
N GLN A 566 14.59 11.47 -25.71
CA GLN A 566 13.73 11.34 -26.89
C GLN A 566 13.84 9.97 -27.58
N GLU A 567 15.03 9.35 -27.57
CA GLU A 567 15.23 8.02 -28.16
C GLU A 567 14.55 6.89 -27.37
N GLN A 568 14.24 7.12 -26.10
CA GLN A 568 13.58 6.20 -25.17
C GLN A 568 12.05 6.37 -25.18
N LEU A 569 11.54 7.55 -25.53
CA LEU A 569 10.10 7.88 -25.60
C LEU A 569 9.43 7.30 -26.86
N LYS A 570 9.34 5.97 -26.92
CA LYS A 570 8.69 5.21 -27.98
C LYS A 570 7.61 4.32 -27.39
N ASP A 571 6.50 4.16 -28.11
CA ASP A 571 5.36 3.36 -27.66
C ASP A 571 4.82 3.82 -26.29
N VAL A 572 4.78 5.14 -26.07
CA VAL A 572 4.29 5.75 -24.84
C VAL A 572 2.78 5.58 -24.73
N GLN A 573 2.33 5.02 -23.61
CA GLN A 573 0.91 4.72 -23.35
C GLN A 573 0.26 5.77 -22.44
N GLN A 574 1.03 6.30 -21.48
CA GLN A 574 0.54 7.30 -20.52
C GLN A 574 1.69 8.21 -20.10
N ILE A 575 1.38 9.48 -19.86
CA ILE A 575 2.27 10.43 -19.19
C ILE A 575 1.60 10.89 -17.90
N GLN A 576 2.39 11.09 -16.86
CA GLN A 576 2.00 11.79 -15.63
C GLN A 576 3.02 12.89 -15.34
N SER A 577 2.61 13.91 -14.60
CA SER A 577 3.42 15.08 -14.26
C SER A 577 3.38 15.36 -12.76
N SER A 578 4.55 15.71 -12.22
CA SER A 578 4.65 16.51 -10.99
C SER A 578 4.63 18.00 -11.37
N ASN A 579 4.97 18.91 -10.45
CA ASN A 579 4.99 20.33 -10.77
C ASN A 579 6.00 20.67 -11.88
N PHE A 580 7.18 20.03 -11.90
CA PHE A 580 8.29 20.41 -12.79
C PHE A 580 8.94 19.22 -13.54
N ALA A 581 8.26 18.07 -13.56
CA ALA A 581 8.76 16.90 -14.27
C ALA A 581 7.63 16.05 -14.85
N PHE A 582 8.00 15.18 -15.79
CA PHE A 582 7.12 14.20 -16.39
C PHE A 582 7.69 12.79 -16.24
N ALA A 583 6.79 11.81 -16.24
CA ALA A 583 7.13 10.40 -16.39
C ALA A 583 6.17 9.71 -17.37
N ALA A 584 6.74 9.01 -18.34
CA ALA A 584 6.02 8.22 -19.33
C ALA A 584 6.06 6.74 -18.98
N ILE A 585 4.90 6.07 -19.07
CA ILE A 585 4.80 4.60 -19.06
C ILE A 585 4.85 4.13 -20.52
N LEU A 586 5.81 3.27 -20.85
CA LEU A 586 5.99 2.69 -22.18
C LEU A 586 5.14 1.42 -22.36
N GLY A 587 4.97 0.97 -23.60
CA GLY A 587 4.17 -0.22 -23.93
C GLY A 587 4.69 -1.54 -23.35
N ASP A 588 5.97 -1.59 -22.97
CA ASP A 588 6.57 -2.72 -22.24
C ASP A 588 6.39 -2.63 -20.70
N GLY A 589 5.72 -1.58 -20.22
CA GLY A 589 5.49 -1.31 -18.81
C GLY A 589 6.69 -0.70 -18.07
N SER A 590 7.76 -0.30 -18.78
CA SER A 590 8.84 0.47 -18.19
C SER A 590 8.51 1.96 -18.11
N VAL A 591 9.29 2.72 -17.32
CA VAL A 591 9.07 4.15 -17.12
C VAL A 591 10.29 4.97 -17.55
N VAL A 592 10.06 6.11 -18.18
CA VAL A 592 11.10 7.11 -18.48
C VAL A 592 10.64 8.46 -17.96
N SER A 593 11.47 9.14 -17.17
CA SER A 593 11.19 10.49 -16.69
C SER A 593 12.11 11.55 -17.30
N TRP A 594 11.67 12.81 -17.29
CA TRP A 594 12.45 13.98 -17.68
C TRP A 594 11.91 15.26 -17.01
N GLY A 595 12.67 16.35 -17.08
CA GLY A 595 12.40 17.60 -16.36
C GLY A 595 13.33 17.76 -15.15
N ASP A 596 12.91 18.53 -14.14
CA ASP A 596 13.72 18.78 -12.96
C ASP A 596 13.91 17.50 -12.13
N SER A 597 15.16 17.13 -11.86
CA SER A 597 15.50 15.88 -11.16
C SER A 597 15.01 15.88 -9.71
N GLY A 598 14.93 17.03 -9.05
CA GLY A 598 14.35 17.20 -7.72
C GLY A 598 12.85 16.93 -7.70
N PHE A 599 12.16 16.98 -8.84
CA PHE A 599 10.71 16.77 -8.95
C PHE A 599 10.36 15.42 -9.57
N GLY A 600 11.36 14.54 -9.66
CA GLY A 600 11.25 13.21 -10.25
C GLY A 600 11.48 13.17 -11.76
N GLY A 601 12.17 14.18 -12.32
CA GLY A 601 12.64 14.18 -13.69
C GLY A 601 13.75 13.16 -13.98
N ASP A 602 14.39 12.58 -12.96
CA ASP A 602 15.41 11.53 -13.13
C ASP A 602 15.04 10.22 -12.40
N SER A 603 14.65 9.20 -13.16
CA SER A 603 14.32 7.86 -12.69
C SER A 603 15.51 6.88 -12.78
N THR A 604 16.69 7.34 -13.23
CA THR A 604 17.83 6.46 -13.57
C THR A 604 18.26 5.58 -12.41
N ALA A 605 18.19 6.10 -11.17
CA ALA A 605 18.57 5.37 -9.96
C ALA A 605 17.73 4.12 -9.69
N ILE A 606 16.46 4.11 -10.12
CA ILE A 606 15.51 3.02 -9.90
C ILE A 606 15.00 2.40 -11.22
N GLN A 607 15.61 2.75 -12.36
CA GLN A 607 15.17 2.35 -13.70
C GLN A 607 14.99 0.84 -13.86
N GLN A 608 15.88 0.03 -13.26
CA GLN A 608 15.82 -1.43 -13.35
C GLN A 608 14.66 -2.04 -12.54
N GLN A 609 14.07 -1.27 -11.63
CA GLN A 609 12.94 -1.68 -10.80
C GLN A 609 11.60 -1.18 -11.36
N LEU A 610 11.62 -0.10 -12.16
CA LEU A 610 10.45 0.45 -12.84
C LEU A 610 10.08 -0.38 -14.08
N ILE A 611 9.70 -1.63 -13.84
CA ILE A 611 9.19 -2.57 -14.83
C ILE A 611 7.78 -3.00 -14.44
N ASN A 612 6.94 -3.32 -15.42
CA ASN A 612 5.55 -3.75 -15.19
C ASN A 612 4.72 -2.71 -14.41
N VAL A 613 4.95 -1.41 -14.66
CA VAL A 613 4.23 -0.30 -14.04
C VAL A 613 2.82 -0.19 -14.62
N GLN A 614 1.81 -0.15 -13.76
CA GLN A 614 0.41 0.02 -14.13
C GLN A 614 -0.02 1.49 -14.18
N ARG A 615 0.48 2.27 -13.22
CA ARG A 615 0.06 3.66 -13.02
C ARG A 615 1.16 4.42 -12.30
N ILE A 616 1.23 5.71 -12.56
CA ILE A 616 2.02 6.66 -11.77
C ILE A 616 1.07 7.62 -11.09
N GLN A 617 1.33 7.95 -9.83
CA GLN A 617 0.70 9.05 -9.10
C GLN A 617 1.77 10.08 -8.77
N ALA A 618 1.47 11.35 -9.01
CA ALA A 618 2.37 12.44 -8.64
C ALA A 618 1.93 13.13 -7.34
N SER A 619 2.91 13.60 -6.58
CA SER A 619 2.79 14.74 -5.68
C SER A 619 3.31 15.98 -6.40
N SER A 620 3.37 17.12 -5.70
CA SER A 620 4.03 18.32 -6.24
C SER A 620 5.51 18.09 -6.58
N GLY A 621 6.24 17.35 -5.73
CA GLY A 621 7.71 17.18 -5.79
C GLY A 621 8.22 15.78 -6.11
N ALA A 622 7.35 14.78 -6.30
CA ALA A 622 7.78 13.42 -6.54
C ALA A 622 6.74 12.61 -7.33
N LEU A 623 7.19 11.47 -7.86
CA LEU A 623 6.37 10.52 -8.60
C LEU A 623 6.44 9.16 -7.89
N ALA A 624 5.32 8.44 -7.89
CA ALA A 624 5.19 7.11 -7.33
C ALA A 624 4.53 6.15 -8.33
N ALA A 625 5.25 5.12 -8.75
CA ALA A 625 4.78 4.08 -9.64
C ALA A 625 4.17 2.91 -8.86
N ILE A 626 3.01 2.45 -9.30
CA ILE A 626 2.34 1.23 -8.83
C ILE A 626 2.64 0.10 -9.81
N LEU A 627 3.26 -0.97 -9.33
CA LEU A 627 3.66 -2.12 -10.14
C LEU A 627 2.54 -3.16 -10.22
N ASN A 628 2.64 -4.08 -11.18
CA ASN A 628 1.67 -5.17 -11.38
C ASN A 628 1.45 -6.06 -10.14
N ASP A 629 2.46 -6.20 -9.29
CA ASP A 629 2.37 -6.96 -8.03
C ASP A 629 1.77 -6.15 -6.88
N GLY A 630 1.46 -4.87 -7.08
CA GLY A 630 0.92 -3.96 -6.07
C GLY A 630 1.98 -3.29 -5.20
N SER A 631 3.27 -3.51 -5.46
CA SER A 631 4.34 -2.72 -4.81
C SER A 631 4.38 -1.30 -5.36
N VAL A 632 4.95 -0.38 -4.58
CA VAL A 632 5.08 1.03 -4.95
C VAL A 632 6.53 1.50 -4.86
N LEU A 633 7.01 2.13 -5.92
CA LEU A 633 8.33 2.75 -6.00
C LEU A 633 8.16 4.25 -6.23
N SER A 634 8.81 5.09 -5.41
CA SER A 634 8.85 6.53 -5.64
C SER A 634 10.25 7.04 -5.97
N TRP A 635 10.30 8.18 -6.66
CA TRP A 635 11.50 8.94 -7.00
C TRP A 635 11.19 10.44 -7.09
N GLY A 636 12.23 11.28 -6.99
CA GLY A 636 12.14 12.74 -6.85
C GLY A 636 12.70 13.20 -5.51
N ASP A 637 12.23 14.33 -4.99
CA ASP A 637 12.67 14.87 -3.70
C ASP A 637 12.32 13.90 -2.57
N PRO A 638 13.30 13.41 -1.79
CA PRO A 638 13.04 12.58 -0.61
C PRO A 638 12.09 13.25 0.39
N GLU A 639 12.19 14.57 0.57
CA GLU A 639 11.28 15.33 1.46
C GLU A 639 9.87 15.50 0.86
N GLY A 640 9.74 15.37 -0.46
CA GLY A 640 8.47 15.33 -1.20
C GLY A 640 7.85 13.94 -1.35
N GLY A 641 8.41 12.92 -0.68
CA GLY A 641 7.97 11.52 -0.78
C GLY A 641 8.60 10.72 -1.93
N GLY A 642 9.65 11.25 -2.55
CA GLY A 642 10.45 10.63 -3.61
C GLY A 642 11.33 9.45 -3.15
N ASP A 643 11.23 9.01 -1.90
CA ASP A 643 11.91 7.81 -1.41
C ASP A 643 10.97 6.91 -0.61
N SER A 644 10.62 5.75 -1.19
CA SER A 644 9.76 4.75 -0.56
C SER A 644 10.53 3.57 0.05
N ARG A 645 11.88 3.61 0.11
CA ARG A 645 12.71 2.46 0.56
C ARG A 645 12.37 1.99 1.96
N ASP A 646 12.09 2.91 2.87
CA ASP A 646 11.78 2.61 4.27
C ASP A 646 10.43 1.89 4.45
N VAL A 647 9.57 1.90 3.43
CA VAL A 647 8.26 1.25 3.46
C VAL A 647 8.16 0.05 2.52
N GLN A 648 9.25 -0.36 1.87
CA GLN A 648 9.23 -1.47 0.89
C GLN A 648 8.78 -2.81 1.49
N ASP A 649 9.13 -3.08 2.74
CA ASP A 649 8.71 -4.31 3.43
C ASP A 649 7.18 -4.36 3.68
N ASN A 650 6.48 -3.24 3.56
CA ASN A 650 5.04 -3.16 3.80
C ASN A 650 4.18 -3.59 2.60
N TRP A 651 4.76 -3.81 1.42
CA TRP A 651 4.01 -4.19 0.21
C TRP A 651 3.67 -5.69 0.16
N ALA A 652 4.43 -6.53 0.88
CA ALA A 652 4.36 -7.99 0.86
C ALA A 652 3.22 -8.60 1.71
#